data_AF-A0A7J4PRM8-F1
#
_entry.id   AF-A0A7J4PRM8-F1
#
_cell.length_a   1.000
_cell.length_b   1.000
_cell.length_c   1.000
_cell.angle_alpha   90.00
_cell.angle_beta   90.00
_cell.angle_gamma   90.00
#
_symmetry.space_group_name_H-M   'P 1'
#
loop_
_entity.id
_entity.type
_entity.pdbx_description
1 polymer ?
#
loop_
_entity_poly.entity_id
_entity_poly.type
_entity_poly.pdbx_seq_one_letter_code
_entity_poly.pdbx_strand_id
1 'polypeptide(L)'
;MKKVTAITLTAFVLLLASAMAVSAVDRVEIRGPVATVENANYTWDAQDFAGFYYDIDDDIGTESITLTITGDALDEPEGIKYETTAQKDDFDYEEWGQYWTIGFLADEYFASYVEGGLEDQYLYYDSTDENLMVDEQLSKILMDDDEERTFTTGTPLKLAGDYELAIQAIDLDGNKVYVQLMKDGKVVDSAVVEPSKDNADVQDKTYTYTMDLGDTEDVVVVGVHFKNAFRGADQDLATVDGIWQIADTYTDVEEDTEYDKMTIQTVNADTKYIMMDNEDNKVTLNKNKDTLLMENIRIKTADQDDIVTTPLRFYIYKEITEPGTYEIRGSVAEVVDGTVEWDYSSFAGFYYDIDDNLGTERIVMTITGDALDEPEGIKYETTAQKDDFEYEEWGQYWTIGFLADEYFASYVEGGLEDQYLYYDSTDENLMVDEQLSKILMDDDEEMTFTTGTPLKLEDDYELAIEAIDLDGNKVYVQLMKDGKVVDSAVVEPSKDNADVQDKTYTYTMDLGDTEDLAVIAVHFKNAFRGSDQDLATVDGIWQIADTYTDVEEDTEYDKMTIQTVDADTKSIMMDNEDNKITLNKNKDTLLMENIRIKTADQDDIVTEPLRFYIYEEATIEADMAAEPAPEPVKAPETSVEPAPAAEEPVAEEPAAEEPMVEEPMAEETEVEEPVEETKEETGGIPGFEAVFAITGLLAVSYLVLRKRE
;
A
#
# COMPACT_ATOMS: atom_id res chain seq x y z
N MET A 1 49.21 -29.95 33.60
CA MET A 1 49.22 -29.47 32.19
C MET A 1 48.07 -30.11 31.44
N LYS A 2 47.01 -29.35 31.21
CA LYS A 2 46.30 -29.14 29.93
C LYS A 2 44.95 -28.51 30.27
N LYS A 3 44.82 -27.25 29.84
CA LYS A 3 43.59 -26.47 29.88
C LYS A 3 42.62 -27.10 28.89
N VAL A 4 41.37 -27.29 29.30
CA VAL A 4 40.25 -27.56 28.39
C VAL A 4 39.47 -26.26 28.36
N THR A 5 39.54 -25.60 27.21
CA THR A 5 38.78 -24.39 26.88
C THR A 5 37.40 -24.86 26.42
N ALA A 6 36.35 -24.45 27.10
CA ALA A 6 34.99 -24.57 26.61
C ALA A 6 34.80 -23.53 25.50
N ILE A 7 34.50 -24.01 24.30
CA ILE A 7 34.07 -23.18 23.17
C ILE A 7 32.56 -23.10 23.27
N THR A 8 32.05 -21.92 23.61
CA THR A 8 30.64 -21.57 23.51
C THR A 8 30.30 -21.48 22.03
N LEU A 9 29.45 -22.37 21.54
CA LEU A 9 28.92 -22.35 20.19
C LEU A 9 27.71 -21.40 20.20
N THR A 10 27.92 -20.14 19.84
CA THR A 10 26.82 -19.21 19.55
C THR A 10 26.31 -19.57 18.16
N ALA A 11 25.14 -20.22 18.10
CA ALA A 11 24.42 -20.40 16.86
C ALA A 11 23.82 -19.04 16.47
N PHE A 12 24.47 -18.37 15.52
CA PHE A 12 23.88 -17.27 14.77
C PHE A 12 22.95 -17.93 13.74
N VAL A 13 21.64 -17.87 13.99
CA VAL A 13 20.65 -18.07 12.92
C VAL A 13 20.74 -16.82 12.07
N LEU A 14 21.44 -16.92 10.94
CA LEU A 14 21.27 -15.96 9.85
C LEU A 14 19.87 -16.23 9.27
N LEU A 15 18.90 -15.41 9.66
CA LEU A 15 17.74 -15.13 8.83
C LEU A 15 18.30 -14.50 7.55
N LEU A 16 18.42 -15.33 6.50
CA LEU A 16 18.46 -14.82 5.14
C LEU A 16 17.04 -14.31 4.88
N ALA A 17 16.81 -13.03 5.14
CA ALA A 17 15.78 -12.31 4.41
C ALA A 17 16.24 -12.32 2.96
N SER A 18 15.64 -13.16 2.13
CA SER A 18 15.56 -12.88 0.70
C SER A 18 14.88 -11.52 0.63
N ALA A 19 15.66 -10.47 0.33
CA ALA A 19 15.10 -9.22 -0.09
C ALA A 19 14.42 -9.53 -1.43
N MET A 20 13.14 -9.86 -1.41
CA MET A 20 12.30 -9.76 -2.60
C MET A 20 12.41 -8.30 -3.01
N ALA A 21 12.84 -8.06 -4.25
CA ALA A 21 12.91 -6.72 -4.80
C ALA A 21 11.47 -6.28 -5.07
N VAL A 22 10.73 -5.93 -4.02
CA VAL A 22 9.42 -5.28 -4.17
C VAL A 22 9.72 -3.88 -4.69
N SER A 23 9.18 -3.52 -5.85
CA SER A 23 9.29 -2.17 -6.39
C SER A 23 8.64 -1.21 -5.41
N ALA A 24 9.42 -0.27 -4.89
CA ALA A 24 8.88 0.84 -4.13
C ALA A 24 8.09 1.72 -5.10
N VAL A 25 6.79 1.82 -4.90
CA VAL A 25 5.89 2.65 -5.72
C VAL A 25 5.33 3.79 -4.89
N ASP A 26 5.04 4.93 -5.53
CA ASP A 26 4.41 6.07 -4.85
C ASP A 26 2.92 5.82 -4.55
N ARG A 27 2.32 4.86 -5.24
CA ARG A 27 0.93 4.42 -5.07
C ARG A 27 0.76 2.98 -5.56
N VAL A 28 -0.20 2.28 -4.98
CA VAL A 28 -0.66 0.96 -5.44
C VAL A 28 -2.07 1.09 -5.99
N GLU A 29 -2.27 0.49 -7.17
CA GLU A 29 -3.56 0.44 -7.84
C GLU A 29 -4.05 -1.00 -7.89
N ILE A 30 -5.14 -1.30 -7.19
CA ILE A 30 -5.78 -2.63 -7.21
C ILE A 30 -6.99 -2.54 -8.14
N ARG A 31 -6.82 -2.94 -9.41
CA ARG A 31 -7.89 -2.91 -10.40
C ARG A 31 -8.90 -4.03 -10.19
N GLY A 32 -10.15 -3.79 -10.60
CA GLY A 32 -11.17 -4.81 -10.81
C GLY A 32 -11.17 -5.31 -12.25
N PRO A 33 -12.09 -6.23 -12.59
CA PRO A 33 -12.20 -6.77 -13.93
C PRO A 33 -12.50 -5.70 -14.99
N VAL A 34 -11.86 -5.84 -16.14
CA VAL A 34 -12.01 -4.90 -17.27
C VAL A 34 -13.36 -5.08 -17.94
N ALA A 35 -14.05 -3.96 -18.19
CA ALA A 35 -15.32 -3.90 -18.89
C ALA A 35 -15.26 -2.92 -20.06
N THR A 36 -16.36 -2.83 -20.82
CA THR A 36 -16.48 -1.88 -21.92
C THR A 36 -17.72 -1.01 -21.81
N VAL A 37 -17.63 0.23 -22.27
CA VAL A 37 -18.74 1.19 -22.29
C VAL A 37 -19.74 0.80 -23.36
N GLU A 38 -20.77 0.08 -22.93
CA GLU A 38 -21.93 -0.29 -23.71
C GLU A 38 -23.19 -0.24 -22.84
N ASN A 39 -24.38 -0.28 -23.45
CA ASN A 39 -25.64 -0.27 -22.69
C ASN A 39 -25.83 -1.61 -21.95
N ALA A 40 -25.17 -1.75 -20.82
CA ALA A 40 -25.08 -2.97 -20.03
C ALA A 40 -24.99 -2.65 -18.53
N ASN A 41 -25.17 -3.71 -17.74
CA ASN A 41 -24.95 -3.66 -16.31
C ASN A 41 -23.73 -4.53 -15.99
N TYR A 42 -22.81 -3.98 -15.23
CA TYR A 42 -21.65 -4.69 -14.71
C TYR A 42 -21.76 -4.74 -13.19
N THR A 43 -21.51 -5.90 -12.59
CA THR A 43 -21.52 -6.08 -11.14
C THR A 43 -20.24 -6.77 -10.75
N TRP A 44 -19.57 -6.21 -9.75
CA TRP A 44 -18.42 -6.81 -9.09
C TRP A 44 -18.70 -6.90 -7.60
N ASP A 45 -18.31 -7.99 -6.99
CA ASP A 45 -18.36 -8.19 -5.54
C ASP A 45 -16.95 -8.36 -4.97
N ALA A 46 -16.86 -8.58 -3.66
CA ALA A 46 -15.59 -8.82 -2.99
C ALA A 46 -14.84 -10.02 -3.56
N GLN A 47 -15.49 -11.02 -4.14
CA GLN A 47 -14.78 -12.18 -4.69
C GLN A 47 -14.10 -11.88 -6.03
N ASP A 48 -14.71 -11.02 -6.85
CA ASP A 48 -14.18 -10.65 -8.16
C ASP A 48 -13.28 -9.39 -8.14
N PHE A 49 -13.53 -8.46 -7.22
CA PHE A 49 -12.77 -7.21 -7.11
C PHE A 49 -11.91 -7.18 -5.84
N ALA A 50 -10.60 -7.38 -6.03
CA ALA A 50 -9.60 -7.36 -4.95
C ALA A 50 -9.48 -6.03 -4.19
N GLY A 51 -10.05 -4.95 -4.72
CA GLY A 51 -10.12 -3.68 -4.04
C GLY A 51 -11.07 -3.69 -2.83
N PHE A 52 -12.09 -4.56 -2.79
CA PHE A 52 -13.00 -4.63 -1.63
C PHE A 52 -12.42 -5.46 -0.48
N TYR A 53 -12.92 -5.19 0.72
CA TYR A 53 -12.59 -5.97 1.90
C TYR A 53 -13.04 -7.43 1.70
N TYR A 54 -12.13 -8.36 1.97
CA TYR A 54 -12.43 -9.78 1.97
C TYR A 54 -11.53 -10.51 2.96
N ASP A 55 -12.14 -11.15 3.96
CA ASP A 55 -11.51 -12.17 4.77
C ASP A 55 -11.74 -13.55 4.15
N ILE A 56 -10.64 -14.19 3.76
CA ILE A 56 -10.65 -15.52 3.17
C ILE A 56 -10.88 -16.64 4.20
N ASP A 57 -10.50 -16.42 5.46
CA ASP A 57 -10.55 -17.42 6.52
C ASP A 57 -12.00 -17.71 6.90
N ASP A 58 -12.83 -16.65 6.98
CA ASP A 58 -14.25 -16.74 7.36
C ASP A 58 -15.26 -16.45 6.23
N ASP A 59 -14.78 -16.20 5.02
CA ASP A 59 -15.61 -15.84 3.86
C ASP A 59 -16.43 -14.56 4.09
N ILE A 60 -15.78 -13.56 4.66
CA ILE A 60 -16.40 -12.29 5.02
C ILE A 60 -16.06 -11.24 3.97
N GLY A 61 -17.08 -10.72 3.29
CA GLY A 61 -16.93 -9.68 2.27
C GLY A 61 -18.16 -9.64 1.38
N THR A 62 -19.06 -8.70 1.65
CA THR A 62 -20.35 -8.57 0.93
C THR A 62 -20.45 -7.31 0.08
N GLU A 63 -19.39 -6.50 0.04
CA GLU A 63 -19.35 -5.32 -0.80
C GLU A 63 -19.62 -5.71 -2.25
N SER A 64 -20.55 -4.99 -2.88
CA SER A 64 -20.85 -5.15 -4.29
C SER A 64 -21.15 -3.79 -4.90
N ILE A 65 -20.64 -3.57 -6.11
CA ILE A 65 -20.93 -2.39 -6.91
C ILE A 65 -21.48 -2.80 -8.26
N THR A 66 -22.61 -2.20 -8.63
CA THR A 66 -23.27 -2.37 -9.92
C THR A 66 -23.24 -1.06 -10.69
N LEU A 67 -22.67 -1.08 -11.89
CA LEU A 67 -22.65 0.02 -12.83
C LEU A 67 -23.68 -0.22 -13.93
N THR A 68 -24.64 0.69 -14.08
CA THR A 68 -25.65 0.68 -15.14
C THR A 68 -25.31 1.76 -16.17
N ILE A 69 -24.73 1.35 -17.29
CA ILE A 69 -24.30 2.29 -18.34
C ILE A 69 -25.45 2.52 -19.32
N THR A 70 -25.79 3.80 -19.55
CA THR A 70 -26.71 4.23 -20.60
C THR A 70 -26.01 5.23 -21.52
N GLY A 71 -25.78 4.82 -22.76
CA GLY A 71 -24.97 5.58 -23.72
C GLY A 71 -23.51 5.59 -23.31
N ASP A 72 -23.03 6.74 -22.85
CA ASP A 72 -21.66 7.03 -22.40
C ASP A 72 -21.62 7.47 -20.93
N ALA A 73 -22.65 7.14 -20.15
CA ALA A 73 -22.80 7.64 -18.79
C ALA A 73 -23.37 6.62 -17.82
N LEU A 74 -23.01 6.81 -16.57
CA LEU A 74 -23.67 6.29 -15.38
C LEU A 74 -24.63 7.40 -14.93
N ASP A 75 -25.88 7.30 -15.36
CA ASP A 75 -26.90 8.33 -15.10
C ASP A 75 -27.39 8.23 -13.65
N GLU A 76 -27.41 9.35 -12.93
CA GLU A 76 -28.01 9.42 -11.60
C GLU A 76 -29.52 9.08 -11.59
N PRO A 77 -30.06 8.52 -10.49
CA PRO A 77 -29.32 7.97 -9.34
C PRO A 77 -28.97 6.48 -9.53
N GLU A 78 -29.47 5.82 -10.58
CA GLU A 78 -29.37 4.36 -10.74
C GLU A 78 -28.13 3.90 -11.53
N GLY A 79 -27.24 4.82 -11.86
CA GLY A 79 -26.06 4.61 -12.70
C GLY A 79 -24.97 3.86 -11.95
N ILE A 80 -24.85 4.09 -10.65
CA ILE A 80 -23.95 3.37 -9.74
C ILE A 80 -24.77 2.97 -8.53
N LYS A 81 -24.70 1.71 -8.15
CA LYS A 81 -25.31 1.19 -6.93
C LYS A 81 -24.26 0.40 -6.17
N TYR A 82 -23.97 0.81 -4.95
CA TYR A 82 -23.08 0.10 -4.03
C TYR A 82 -23.92 -0.48 -2.88
N GLU A 83 -23.64 -1.71 -2.49
CA GLU A 83 -24.37 -2.45 -1.46
C GLU A 83 -23.37 -3.21 -0.58
N THR A 84 -23.66 -3.27 0.71
CA THR A 84 -22.93 -4.13 1.66
C THR A 84 -23.86 -4.59 2.78
N THR A 85 -23.57 -5.75 3.37
CA THR A 85 -24.31 -6.34 4.48
C THR A 85 -23.35 -6.94 5.49
N ALA A 86 -23.55 -6.65 6.78
CA ALA A 86 -22.69 -7.24 7.81
C ALA A 86 -22.84 -8.76 7.84
N GLN A 87 -21.71 -9.45 8.04
CA GLN A 87 -21.64 -10.86 8.34
C GLN A 87 -21.27 -11.06 9.81
N LYS A 88 -21.56 -12.23 10.33
CA LYS A 88 -21.08 -12.58 11.66
C LYS A 88 -19.66 -13.07 11.56
N ASP A 89 -18.88 -12.69 12.54
CA ASP A 89 -17.54 -13.20 12.78
C ASP A 89 -17.39 -13.69 14.21
N ASP A 90 -16.50 -14.65 14.41
CA ASP A 90 -16.09 -15.11 15.74
C ASP A 90 -14.99 -14.20 16.27
N PHE A 91 -14.98 -13.92 17.58
CA PHE A 91 -13.79 -13.30 18.17
C PHE A 91 -12.65 -14.32 18.18
N ASP A 92 -11.42 -13.87 17.96
CA ASP A 92 -10.21 -14.70 18.11
C ASP A 92 -10.18 -15.36 19.50
N TYR A 93 -10.56 -14.61 20.54
CA TYR A 93 -10.86 -15.19 21.84
C TYR A 93 -12.28 -15.78 21.88
N GLU A 94 -12.39 -17.05 21.48
CA GLU A 94 -13.66 -17.80 21.27
C GLU A 94 -14.71 -17.64 22.39
N GLU A 95 -14.32 -17.49 23.67
CA GLU A 95 -15.30 -17.37 24.78
C GLU A 95 -16.05 -16.02 24.78
N TRP A 96 -15.62 -15.02 24.00
CA TRP A 96 -16.38 -13.78 23.82
C TRP A 96 -17.55 -13.90 22.85
N GLY A 97 -17.57 -14.93 22.01
CA GLY A 97 -18.67 -15.21 21.09
C GLY A 97 -18.46 -14.58 19.71
N GLN A 98 -19.43 -13.77 19.28
CA GLN A 98 -19.50 -13.28 17.90
C GLN A 98 -19.82 -11.79 17.85
N TYR A 99 -19.43 -11.17 16.75
CA TYR A 99 -19.83 -9.81 16.38
C TYR A 99 -20.30 -9.76 14.93
N TRP A 100 -20.88 -8.63 14.55
CA TRP A 100 -21.21 -8.31 13.18
C TRP A 100 -20.13 -7.39 12.62
N THR A 101 -19.43 -7.85 11.60
CA THR A 101 -18.44 -7.09 10.82
C THR A 101 -18.99 -6.77 9.43
N ILE A 102 -18.59 -5.65 8.86
CA ILE A 102 -19.05 -5.17 7.55
C ILE A 102 -17.89 -4.54 6.78
N GLY A 103 -17.70 -4.96 5.53
CA GLY A 103 -16.87 -4.23 4.57
C GLY A 103 -17.60 -2.95 4.15
N PHE A 104 -16.98 -1.79 4.33
CA PHE A 104 -17.53 -0.51 3.90
C PHE A 104 -16.45 0.35 3.26
N LEU A 105 -16.63 0.70 1.99
CA LEU A 105 -15.67 1.51 1.23
C LEU A 105 -14.26 0.90 1.25
N ALA A 106 -14.21 -0.43 1.05
CA ALA A 106 -12.99 -1.24 1.00
C ALA A 106 -12.18 -1.40 2.29
N ASP A 107 -12.75 -1.04 3.44
CA ASP A 107 -12.17 -1.27 4.76
C ASP A 107 -13.14 -2.06 5.65
N GLU A 108 -12.61 -2.75 6.65
CA GLU A 108 -13.40 -3.49 7.64
C GLU A 108 -13.90 -2.59 8.78
N TYR A 109 -15.17 -2.81 9.18
CA TYR A 109 -15.79 -2.15 10.31
C TYR A 109 -16.57 -3.10 11.20
N PHE A 110 -16.54 -2.83 12.50
CA PHE A 110 -17.51 -3.34 13.47
C PHE A 110 -18.85 -2.61 13.31
N ALA A 111 -19.93 -3.40 13.23
CA ALA A 111 -21.29 -2.91 13.18
C ALA A 111 -22.05 -3.11 14.50
N SER A 112 -21.92 -4.29 15.14
CA SER A 112 -22.71 -4.63 16.33
C SER A 112 -22.22 -5.89 17.05
N TYR A 113 -22.44 -6.00 18.36
CA TYR A 113 -22.29 -7.27 19.08
C TYR A 113 -23.49 -8.20 18.84
N VAL A 114 -23.26 -9.51 18.80
CA VAL A 114 -24.34 -10.50 18.59
C VAL A 114 -25.10 -10.77 19.88
N GLU A 115 -26.44 -10.68 19.84
CA GLU A 115 -27.29 -11.08 20.98
C GLU A 115 -27.20 -12.60 21.22
N GLY A 116 -26.96 -13.00 22.48
CA GLY A 116 -26.93 -14.41 22.88
C GLY A 116 -26.99 -14.64 24.39
N GLY A 117 -26.44 -15.75 24.87
CA GLY A 117 -26.34 -16.02 26.30
C GLY A 117 -25.21 -15.22 26.95
N LEU A 118 -25.37 -14.79 28.21
CA LEU A 118 -24.33 -14.00 28.91
C LEU A 118 -22.96 -14.67 28.97
N GLU A 119 -22.94 -16.01 29.06
CA GLU A 119 -21.70 -16.79 29.10
C GLU A 119 -21.01 -16.89 27.74
N ASP A 120 -21.74 -16.65 26.64
CA ASP A 120 -21.29 -16.87 25.26
C ASP A 120 -21.22 -15.59 24.42
N GLN A 121 -21.65 -14.44 24.97
CA GLN A 121 -21.74 -13.12 24.30
C GLN A 121 -21.50 -12.01 25.34
N TYR A 122 -20.39 -12.09 26.07
CA TYR A 122 -20.15 -11.23 27.23
C TYR A 122 -20.15 -9.73 26.88
N LEU A 123 -19.49 -9.35 25.78
CA LEU A 123 -19.33 -7.95 25.37
C LEU A 123 -20.66 -7.30 24.95
N TYR A 124 -21.62 -8.08 24.44
CA TYR A 124 -22.99 -7.63 24.18
C TYR A 124 -23.66 -7.10 25.46
N TYR A 125 -23.55 -7.84 26.57
CA TYR A 125 -24.22 -7.47 27.83
C TYR A 125 -23.51 -6.38 28.63
N ASP A 126 -22.23 -6.16 28.33
CA ASP A 126 -21.45 -5.09 28.95
C ASP A 126 -21.57 -3.76 28.18
N SER A 127 -22.21 -3.81 26.99
CA SER A 127 -22.63 -2.62 26.23
C SER A 127 -24.08 -2.25 26.58
N THR A 128 -24.37 -0.95 26.71
CA THR A 128 -25.77 -0.48 26.83
C THR A 128 -26.44 -0.41 25.47
N ASP A 129 -25.71 0.06 24.46
CA ASP A 129 -26.11 0.04 23.06
C ASP A 129 -25.10 -0.79 22.25
N GLU A 130 -25.54 -1.98 21.86
CA GLU A 130 -24.72 -3.00 21.20
C GLU A 130 -24.59 -2.83 19.68
N ASN A 131 -25.33 -1.91 19.07
CA ASN A 131 -25.56 -1.90 17.63
C ASN A 131 -25.43 -0.49 17.06
N LEU A 132 -24.21 -0.14 16.66
CA LEU A 132 -23.86 1.16 16.09
C LEU A 132 -24.74 1.56 14.92
N MET A 133 -25.24 0.59 14.14
CA MET A 133 -26.09 0.88 13.00
C MET A 133 -27.49 1.42 13.38
N VAL A 134 -27.93 1.32 14.64
CA VAL A 134 -29.20 1.94 15.09
C VAL A 134 -29.11 3.46 15.01
N ASP A 135 -27.94 4.00 15.33
CA ASP A 135 -27.62 5.42 15.26
C ASP A 135 -26.89 5.78 13.95
N GLU A 136 -26.90 4.86 12.97
CA GLU A 136 -26.27 5.04 11.66
C GLU A 136 -24.75 5.28 11.76
N GLN A 137 -24.07 4.50 12.60
CA GLN A 137 -22.63 4.57 12.84
C GLN A 137 -21.94 3.21 12.58
N LEU A 138 -20.64 3.26 12.29
CA LEU A 138 -19.72 2.12 12.23
C LEU A 138 -18.42 2.47 12.97
N SER A 139 -17.63 1.49 13.40
CA SER A 139 -16.28 1.74 13.98
C SER A 139 -15.25 0.77 13.43
N LYS A 140 -14.03 1.25 13.13
CA LYS A 140 -12.97 0.37 12.61
C LYS A 140 -12.55 -0.64 13.67
N ILE A 141 -12.36 -1.90 13.27
CA ILE A 141 -11.72 -2.91 14.11
C ILE A 141 -10.22 -2.64 14.09
N LEU A 142 -9.62 -2.56 15.27
CA LEU A 142 -8.19 -2.24 15.44
C LEU A 142 -7.39 -3.43 15.96
N MET A 143 -8.01 -4.28 16.79
CA MET A 143 -7.43 -5.52 17.30
C MET A 143 -8.54 -6.54 17.53
N ASP A 144 -8.37 -7.72 16.97
CA ASP A 144 -8.95 -8.98 17.43
C ASP A 144 -7.75 -9.94 17.49
N ASP A 145 -7.44 -10.47 18.68
CA ASP A 145 -6.21 -11.24 18.91
C ASP A 145 -6.31 -12.09 20.18
N ASP A 146 -5.92 -13.37 20.09
CA ASP A 146 -5.83 -14.29 21.22
C ASP A 146 -4.37 -14.60 21.66
N GLU A 147 -3.35 -13.98 21.04
CA GLU A 147 -1.96 -14.28 21.34
C GLU A 147 -1.60 -13.98 22.80
N GLU A 148 -0.92 -14.94 23.45
CA GLU A 148 -0.49 -14.79 24.84
C GLU A 148 0.54 -13.65 25.00
N ARG A 149 0.13 -12.55 25.65
CA ARG A 149 1.00 -11.40 25.96
C ARG A 149 1.19 -11.27 27.47
N THR A 150 2.45 -11.08 27.90
CA THR A 150 2.77 -10.80 29.31
C THR A 150 3.18 -9.35 29.48
N PHE A 151 2.58 -8.66 30.45
CA PHE A 151 2.92 -7.28 30.79
C PHE A 151 3.10 -7.12 32.31
N THR A 152 3.73 -6.02 32.73
CA THR A 152 4.15 -5.80 34.12
C THR A 152 3.82 -4.41 34.63
N THR A 153 3.90 -4.20 35.94
CA THR A 153 3.86 -2.86 36.56
C THR A 153 4.86 -1.84 35.99
N GLY A 154 5.96 -2.28 35.36
CA GLY A 154 6.94 -1.40 34.72
C GLY A 154 6.84 -1.34 33.20
N THR A 155 5.97 -2.14 32.59
CA THR A 155 5.81 -2.26 31.14
C THR A 155 4.35 -2.56 30.86
N PRO A 156 3.53 -1.54 30.57
CA PRO A 156 2.10 -1.71 30.31
C PRO A 156 1.86 -2.46 28.99
N LEU A 157 0.66 -3.06 28.88
CA LEU A 157 0.18 -3.64 27.63
C LEU A 157 -0.14 -2.49 26.66
N LYS A 158 0.47 -2.49 25.47
CA LYS A 158 0.19 -1.54 24.41
C LYS A 158 -1.05 -1.98 23.64
N LEU A 159 -1.94 -1.03 23.38
CA LEU A 159 -3.15 -1.18 22.58
C LEU A 159 -3.09 -0.18 21.41
N ALA A 160 -4.02 -0.27 20.46
CA ALA A 160 -4.06 0.64 19.31
C ALA A 160 -4.43 2.07 19.76
N GLY A 161 -4.10 3.06 18.93
CA GLY A 161 -4.48 4.45 19.17
C GLY A 161 -3.98 5.02 20.50
N ASP A 162 -2.71 4.79 20.86
CA ASP A 162 -2.07 5.32 22.09
C ASP A 162 -2.75 4.92 23.41
N TYR A 163 -3.54 3.83 23.40
CA TYR A 163 -4.07 3.21 24.61
C TYR A 163 -3.02 2.30 25.27
N GLU A 164 -3.01 2.30 26.61
CA GLU A 164 -2.12 1.45 27.41
C GLU A 164 -2.83 0.93 28.67
N LEU A 165 -2.83 -0.38 28.89
CA LEU A 165 -3.34 -0.99 30.11
C LEU A 165 -2.21 -1.26 31.09
N ALA A 166 -2.23 -0.59 32.25
CA ALA A 166 -1.18 -0.69 33.27
C ALA A 166 -1.66 -1.38 34.54
N ILE A 167 -0.85 -2.34 35.03
CA ILE A 167 -1.03 -2.92 36.36
C ILE A 167 -0.58 -1.90 37.40
N GLN A 168 -1.49 -1.55 38.31
CA GLN A 168 -1.17 -0.70 39.46
C GLN A 168 -0.78 -1.52 40.68
N ALA A 169 -1.47 -2.62 40.94
CA ALA A 169 -1.17 -3.53 42.03
C ALA A 169 -1.84 -4.90 41.84
N ILE A 170 -1.19 -5.96 42.32
CA ILE A 170 -1.81 -7.25 42.58
C ILE A 170 -1.98 -7.46 44.09
N ASP A 171 -3.12 -8.02 44.51
CA ASP A 171 -3.37 -8.31 45.92
C ASP A 171 -2.40 -9.37 46.50
N LEU A 172 -2.49 -9.61 47.80
CA LEU A 172 -1.55 -10.51 48.49
C LEU A 172 -1.75 -11.97 48.08
N ASP A 173 -2.97 -12.34 47.72
CA ASP A 173 -3.33 -13.70 47.33
C ASP A 173 -3.05 -13.97 45.84
N GLY A 174 -2.83 -12.91 45.04
CA GLY A 174 -2.56 -13.02 43.60
C GLY A 174 -3.83 -13.09 42.74
N ASN A 175 -5.00 -12.89 43.36
CA ASN A 175 -6.29 -13.11 42.73
C ASN A 175 -6.85 -11.84 42.11
N LYS A 176 -6.59 -10.66 42.69
CA LYS A 176 -7.12 -9.38 42.22
C LYS A 176 -6.03 -8.55 41.58
N VAL A 177 -6.26 -8.08 40.37
CA VAL A 177 -5.38 -7.16 39.63
C VAL A 177 -6.08 -5.83 39.50
N TYR A 178 -5.53 -4.78 40.10
CA TYR A 178 -6.00 -3.41 39.88
C TYR A 178 -5.27 -2.84 38.67
N VAL A 179 -6.03 -2.46 37.64
CA VAL A 179 -5.53 -1.93 36.37
C VAL A 179 -6.03 -0.52 36.11
N GLN A 180 -5.28 0.23 35.30
CA GLN A 180 -5.67 1.54 34.78
C GLN A 180 -5.46 1.55 33.27
N LEU A 181 -6.50 1.91 32.53
CA LEU A 181 -6.39 2.21 31.11
C LEU A 181 -5.98 3.67 30.95
N MET A 182 -4.95 3.89 30.14
CA MET A 182 -4.44 5.20 29.82
C MET A 182 -4.61 5.48 28.33
N LYS A 183 -4.94 6.73 27.99
CA LYS A 183 -4.89 7.29 26.63
C LYS A 183 -4.05 8.56 26.71
N ASP A 184 -3.06 8.71 25.83
CA ASP A 184 -2.14 9.87 25.81
C ASP A 184 -1.49 10.14 27.18
N GLY A 185 -1.15 9.06 27.90
CA GLY A 185 -0.56 9.13 29.24
C GLY A 185 -1.50 9.63 30.36
N LYS A 186 -2.80 9.75 30.09
CA LYS A 186 -3.83 10.09 31.09
C LYS A 186 -4.70 8.88 31.38
N VAL A 187 -5.03 8.68 32.65
CA VAL A 187 -5.98 7.63 33.06
C VAL A 187 -7.38 8.01 32.57
N VAL A 188 -7.98 7.13 31.77
CA VAL A 188 -9.37 7.26 31.28
C VAL A 188 -10.32 6.32 32.02
N ASP A 189 -9.83 5.17 32.47
CA ASP A 189 -10.61 4.21 33.25
C ASP A 189 -9.74 3.38 34.20
N SER A 190 -10.37 2.74 35.19
CA SER A 190 -9.71 1.80 36.09
C SER A 190 -10.66 0.74 36.64
N ALA A 191 -10.20 -0.51 36.69
CA ALA A 191 -11.00 -1.63 37.16
C ALA A 191 -10.17 -2.62 37.98
N VAL A 192 -10.86 -3.55 38.64
CA VAL A 192 -10.26 -4.72 39.29
C VAL A 192 -10.75 -5.97 38.58
N VAL A 193 -9.83 -6.73 38.00
CA VAL A 193 -10.11 -8.06 37.44
C VAL A 193 -9.63 -9.15 38.40
N GLU A 194 -10.30 -10.30 38.39
CA GLU A 194 -10.06 -11.41 39.32
C GLU A 194 -9.65 -12.73 38.64
N PRO A 195 -8.62 -12.76 37.76
CA PRO A 195 -8.40 -13.89 36.86
C PRO A 195 -7.99 -15.19 37.53
N SER A 196 -7.49 -15.12 38.77
CA SER A 196 -7.05 -16.29 39.55
C SER A 196 -8.01 -16.67 40.68
N LYS A 197 -9.22 -16.09 40.70
CA LYS A 197 -10.28 -16.46 41.65
C LYS A 197 -10.79 -17.89 41.42
N ASP A 198 -11.20 -18.55 42.50
CA ASP A 198 -11.79 -19.89 42.46
C ASP A 198 -13.09 -19.91 41.63
N ASN A 199 -13.09 -20.64 40.52
CA ASN A 199 -14.19 -20.71 39.53
C ASN A 199 -14.48 -19.37 38.86
N ALA A 200 -13.44 -18.59 38.54
CA ALA A 200 -13.57 -17.39 37.72
C ALA A 200 -14.20 -17.73 36.35
N ASP A 201 -15.22 -16.98 35.99
CA ASP A 201 -15.84 -16.97 34.66
C ASP A 201 -15.23 -15.86 33.78
N VAL A 202 -15.77 -15.70 32.57
CA VAL A 202 -15.29 -14.69 31.60
C VAL A 202 -15.42 -13.27 32.14
N GLN A 203 -16.46 -12.97 32.92
CA GLN A 203 -16.68 -11.66 33.54
C GLN A 203 -15.63 -11.36 34.60
N ASP A 204 -15.27 -12.35 35.41
CA ASP A 204 -14.21 -12.19 36.42
C ASP A 204 -12.83 -11.94 35.78
N LYS A 205 -12.62 -12.39 34.54
CA LYS A 205 -11.32 -12.34 33.85
C LYS A 205 -11.20 -11.23 32.81
N THR A 206 -12.31 -10.65 32.36
CA THR A 206 -12.30 -9.67 31.27
C THR A 206 -12.34 -8.27 31.85
N TYR A 207 -11.35 -7.46 31.47
CA TYR A 207 -11.43 -6.01 31.59
C TYR A 207 -12.15 -5.47 30.37
N THR A 208 -13.13 -4.59 30.59
CA THR A 208 -13.85 -3.88 29.54
C THR A 208 -13.77 -2.38 29.79
N TYR A 209 -13.69 -1.62 28.70
CA TYR A 209 -13.84 -0.17 28.70
C TYR A 209 -14.95 0.19 27.72
N THR A 210 -15.98 0.83 28.25
CA THR A 210 -17.08 1.38 27.45
C THR A 210 -16.93 2.89 27.30
N MET A 211 -17.41 3.41 26.17
CA MET A 211 -17.56 4.85 25.97
C MET A 211 -18.71 5.14 25.01
N ASP A 212 -19.20 6.36 25.04
CA ASP A 212 -20.13 6.85 24.01
C ASP A 212 -19.37 7.05 22.69
N LEU A 213 -19.85 6.44 21.61
CA LEU A 213 -19.35 6.62 20.25
C LEU A 213 -20.39 7.43 19.47
N GLY A 214 -20.27 8.75 19.48
CA GLY A 214 -21.28 9.64 18.90
C GLY A 214 -22.60 9.55 19.64
N ASP A 215 -23.66 9.05 18.98
CA ASP A 215 -25.00 8.92 19.58
C ASP A 215 -25.25 7.54 20.22
N THR A 216 -24.42 6.53 19.90
CA THR A 216 -24.42 5.24 20.61
C THR A 216 -23.77 5.35 21.99
N GLU A 217 -24.55 5.08 23.04
CA GLU A 217 -24.12 5.19 24.46
C GLU A 217 -23.47 3.91 25.00
N ASP A 218 -22.41 4.06 25.82
CA ASP A 218 -21.78 2.98 26.59
C ASP A 218 -21.51 1.68 25.81
N VAL A 219 -20.88 1.76 24.64
CA VAL A 219 -20.46 0.58 23.86
C VAL A 219 -19.05 0.13 24.28
N VAL A 220 -18.82 -1.18 24.42
CA VAL A 220 -17.47 -1.70 24.69
C VAL A 220 -16.55 -1.37 23.52
N VAL A 221 -15.48 -0.61 23.78
CA VAL A 221 -14.45 -0.26 22.78
C VAL A 221 -13.13 -0.97 23.00
N VAL A 222 -12.87 -1.45 24.22
CA VAL A 222 -11.70 -2.28 24.56
C VAL A 222 -12.15 -3.44 25.45
N GLY A 223 -11.78 -4.66 25.07
CA GLY A 223 -11.88 -5.88 25.88
C GLY A 223 -10.50 -6.51 26.05
N VAL A 224 -10.13 -6.89 27.28
CA VAL A 224 -8.87 -7.59 27.56
C VAL A 224 -9.11 -8.75 28.50
N HIS A 225 -8.94 -9.97 28.01
CA HIS A 225 -9.10 -11.19 28.79
C HIS A 225 -7.80 -11.54 29.52
N PHE A 226 -7.88 -11.75 30.83
CA PHE A 226 -6.75 -12.11 31.66
C PHE A 226 -6.71 -13.61 31.91
N LYS A 227 -5.74 -14.29 31.29
CA LYS A 227 -5.40 -15.69 31.58
C LYS A 227 -5.04 -15.92 33.04
N ASN A 228 -4.14 -15.10 33.57
CA ASN A 228 -3.63 -15.21 34.94
C ASN A 228 -2.88 -13.94 35.38
N ALA A 229 -2.60 -13.86 36.67
CA ALA A 229 -1.78 -12.81 37.25
C ALA A 229 -0.87 -13.35 38.36
N PHE A 230 0.31 -12.76 38.48
CA PHE A 230 1.31 -13.19 39.45
C PHE A 230 1.96 -11.98 40.15
N ARG A 231 1.89 -12.01 41.47
CA ARG A 231 2.62 -11.08 42.32
C ARG A 231 4.10 -11.49 42.42
N GLY A 232 4.99 -10.73 41.81
CA GLY A 232 6.42 -10.96 41.89
C GLY A 232 7.07 -10.29 43.11
N ALA A 233 8.34 -10.63 43.36
CA ALA A 233 9.11 -10.00 44.44
C ALA A 233 9.51 -8.55 44.10
N ASP A 234 9.77 -8.28 42.81
CA ASP A 234 10.24 -7.00 42.31
C ASP A 234 9.19 -6.29 41.42
N GLN A 235 8.39 -7.05 40.67
CA GLN A 235 7.32 -6.54 39.81
C GLN A 235 6.14 -7.50 39.78
N ASP A 236 4.94 -6.94 39.77
CA ASP A 236 3.72 -7.68 39.47
C ASP A 236 3.58 -7.84 37.95
N LEU A 237 3.08 -8.99 37.51
CA LEU A 237 2.87 -9.33 36.10
C LEU A 237 1.51 -9.99 35.86
N ALA A 238 0.99 -9.84 34.65
CA ALA A 238 -0.22 -10.51 34.17
C ALA A 238 0.00 -11.04 32.76
N THR A 239 -0.70 -12.13 32.44
CA THR A 239 -0.75 -12.71 31.10
C THR A 239 -2.17 -12.56 30.58
N VAL A 240 -2.29 -12.05 29.36
CA VAL A 240 -3.55 -11.92 28.61
C VAL A 240 -3.48 -12.83 27.38
N ASP A 241 -4.63 -13.29 26.91
CA ASP A 241 -4.81 -14.21 25.78
C ASP A 241 -6.11 -13.91 25.04
N GLY A 242 -6.46 -12.63 24.99
CA GLY A 242 -7.64 -12.10 24.31
C GLY A 242 -7.62 -10.59 24.39
N ILE A 243 -7.60 -9.92 23.24
CA ILE A 243 -7.64 -8.47 23.09
C ILE A 243 -8.63 -8.15 21.97
N TRP A 244 -9.68 -7.42 22.31
CA TRP A 244 -10.62 -6.84 21.38
C TRP A 244 -10.53 -5.32 21.46
N GLN A 245 -10.46 -4.64 20.33
CA GLN A 245 -10.47 -3.19 20.28
C GLN A 245 -11.07 -2.67 18.98
N ILE A 246 -12.05 -1.77 19.11
CA ILE A 246 -12.53 -0.91 18.02
C ILE A 246 -12.01 0.52 18.20
N ALA A 247 -12.07 1.32 17.15
CA ALA A 247 -11.66 2.71 17.20
C ALA A 247 -12.53 3.52 18.18
N ASP A 248 -11.91 4.50 18.83
CA ASP A 248 -12.57 5.48 19.70
C ASP A 248 -13.21 6.65 18.90
N THR A 249 -13.39 6.44 17.61
CA THR A 249 -14.08 7.31 16.64
C THR A 249 -15.00 6.46 15.78
N TYR A 250 -16.03 7.07 15.21
CA TYR A 250 -16.97 6.39 14.34
C TYR A 250 -16.90 6.92 12.91
N THR A 251 -17.32 6.07 11.96
CA THR A 251 -17.65 6.42 10.59
C THR A 251 -19.15 6.64 10.49
N ASP A 252 -19.52 7.77 9.91
CA ASP A 252 -20.90 8.18 9.73
C ASP A 252 -21.53 7.45 8.54
N VAL A 253 -22.64 6.77 8.77
CA VAL A 253 -23.42 6.14 7.70
C VAL A 253 -24.85 6.67 7.63
N GLU A 254 -25.16 7.83 8.21
CA GLU A 254 -26.50 8.46 8.14
C GLU A 254 -27.04 8.52 6.70
N GLU A 255 -28.34 8.29 6.52
CA GLU A 255 -29.01 8.53 5.22
C GLU A 255 -28.76 9.97 4.74
N ASP A 256 -28.57 10.15 3.42
CA ASP A 256 -28.15 11.40 2.76
C ASP A 256 -26.65 11.78 2.98
N THR A 257 -25.85 10.97 3.68
CA THR A 257 -24.39 11.21 3.76
C THR A 257 -23.71 10.98 2.41
N GLU A 258 -22.95 11.97 1.95
CA GLU A 258 -22.21 11.95 0.69
C GLU A 258 -20.76 11.46 0.89
N TYR A 259 -20.37 10.47 0.11
CA TYR A 259 -18.99 9.99 -0.08
C TYR A 259 -18.62 10.24 -1.55
N ASP A 260 -18.04 11.40 -1.81
CA ASP A 260 -17.69 11.93 -3.13
C ASP A 260 -18.87 11.99 -4.11
N LYS A 261 -19.06 10.93 -4.92
CA LYS A 261 -20.13 10.85 -5.92
C LYS A 261 -21.25 9.90 -5.52
N MET A 262 -21.09 9.24 -4.38
CA MET A 262 -22.03 8.26 -3.86
C MET A 262 -22.73 8.84 -2.64
N THR A 263 -24.02 8.58 -2.50
CA THR A 263 -24.85 9.05 -1.39
C THR A 263 -25.49 7.85 -0.72
N ILE A 264 -25.48 7.80 0.62
CA ILE A 264 -26.18 6.76 1.38
C ILE A 264 -27.68 6.94 1.23
N GLN A 265 -28.34 5.90 0.75
CA GLN A 265 -29.78 5.89 0.50
C GLN A 265 -30.55 5.07 1.53
N THR A 266 -29.91 4.10 2.15
CA THR A 266 -30.57 3.21 3.10
C THR A 266 -29.55 2.67 4.09
N VAL A 267 -29.88 2.82 5.37
CA VAL A 267 -29.27 2.06 6.46
C VAL A 267 -30.35 1.22 7.11
N ASN A 268 -30.11 -0.08 7.23
CA ASN A 268 -31.02 -0.98 7.91
C ASN A 268 -30.29 -1.70 9.03
N ALA A 269 -30.45 -1.21 10.25
CA ALA A 269 -29.87 -1.81 11.45
C ALA A 269 -30.38 -3.23 11.75
N ASP A 270 -31.60 -3.58 11.35
CA ASP A 270 -32.18 -4.92 11.60
C ASP A 270 -31.55 -5.98 10.68
N THR A 271 -31.37 -5.64 9.40
CA THR A 271 -30.76 -6.53 8.40
C THR A 271 -29.27 -6.28 8.21
N LYS A 272 -28.70 -5.31 8.95
CA LYS A 272 -27.31 -4.86 8.87
C LYS A 272 -26.86 -4.52 7.45
N TYR A 273 -27.70 -3.81 6.71
CA TYR A 273 -27.51 -3.52 5.28
C TYR A 273 -27.33 -2.02 5.03
N ILE A 274 -26.40 -1.68 4.14
CA ILE A 274 -26.18 -0.32 3.65
C ILE A 274 -26.29 -0.33 2.11
N MET A 275 -26.94 0.69 1.57
CA MET A 275 -26.98 0.95 0.13
C MET A 275 -26.63 2.39 -0.17
N MET A 276 -25.79 2.58 -1.18
CA MET A 276 -25.45 3.86 -1.74
C MET A 276 -25.74 3.87 -3.23
N ASP A 277 -26.08 5.04 -3.75
CA ASP A 277 -26.21 5.25 -5.19
C ASP A 277 -25.56 6.56 -5.62
N ASN A 278 -25.54 6.87 -6.92
CA ASN A 278 -24.97 8.12 -7.40
C ASN A 278 -25.98 9.27 -7.49
N GLU A 279 -26.87 9.41 -6.50
CA GLU A 279 -27.77 10.57 -6.41
C GLU A 279 -27.00 11.90 -6.58
N ASP A 280 -27.60 12.83 -7.34
CA ASP A 280 -27.04 14.13 -7.72
C ASP A 280 -25.77 14.09 -8.60
N ASN A 281 -25.26 12.90 -8.95
CA ASN A 281 -23.93 12.72 -9.53
C ASN A 281 -23.91 11.85 -10.80
N LYS A 282 -24.25 12.43 -11.96
CA LYS A 282 -23.98 11.77 -13.25
C LYS A 282 -22.47 11.63 -13.52
N VAL A 283 -22.01 10.42 -13.82
CA VAL A 283 -20.63 10.16 -14.29
C VAL A 283 -20.63 9.91 -15.79
N THR A 284 -19.76 10.61 -16.54
CA THR A 284 -19.63 10.42 -17.99
C THR A 284 -18.32 9.70 -18.30
N LEU A 285 -18.40 8.60 -19.03
CA LEU A 285 -17.29 7.76 -19.43
C LEU A 285 -16.77 8.23 -20.79
N ASN A 286 -15.68 8.99 -20.77
CA ASN A 286 -14.95 9.43 -21.97
C ASN A 286 -13.54 8.85 -21.93
N LYS A 287 -12.85 8.81 -23.07
CA LYS A 287 -11.46 8.36 -23.12
C LYS A 287 -10.55 9.18 -22.18
N ASN A 288 -9.51 8.53 -21.65
CA ASN A 288 -8.52 9.12 -20.76
C ASN A 288 -9.15 9.89 -19.59
N LYS A 289 -9.95 9.17 -18.80
CA LYS A 289 -10.55 9.70 -17.58
C LYS A 289 -10.20 8.82 -16.42
N ASP A 290 -9.75 9.49 -15.37
CA ASP A 290 -9.65 8.96 -14.03
C ASP A 290 -10.63 9.72 -13.15
N THR A 291 -11.57 9.02 -12.54
CA THR A 291 -12.68 9.61 -11.82
C THR A 291 -12.86 8.96 -10.46
N LEU A 292 -12.74 9.76 -9.40
CA LEU A 292 -13.11 9.36 -8.05
C LEU A 292 -14.61 9.06 -7.95
N LEU A 293 -14.98 7.92 -7.37
CA LEU A 293 -16.35 7.52 -7.09
C LEU A 293 -16.69 7.67 -5.61
N MET A 294 -15.90 7.04 -4.73
CA MET A 294 -16.10 7.05 -3.27
C MET A 294 -14.78 6.71 -2.55
N GLU A 295 -14.23 7.66 -1.79
CA GLU A 295 -12.99 7.53 -1.03
C GLU A 295 -11.79 7.04 -1.87
N ASN A 296 -11.43 5.76 -1.72
CA ASN A 296 -10.30 5.17 -2.43
C ASN A 296 -10.73 4.43 -3.71
N ILE A 297 -12.03 4.38 -4.02
CA ILE A 297 -12.57 3.67 -5.19
C ILE A 297 -12.79 4.64 -6.35
N ARG A 298 -12.19 4.30 -7.49
CA ARG A 298 -12.12 5.15 -8.69
C ARG A 298 -12.52 4.35 -9.92
N ILE A 299 -12.83 5.05 -11.01
CA ILE A 299 -13.05 4.46 -12.33
C ILE A 299 -12.07 5.07 -13.34
N LYS A 300 -11.36 4.21 -14.07
CA LYS A 300 -10.42 4.59 -15.13
C LYS A 300 -10.95 4.14 -16.48
N THR A 301 -10.82 4.99 -17.50
CA THR A 301 -11.14 4.68 -18.90
C THR A 301 -9.91 4.82 -19.79
N ALA A 302 -9.81 3.93 -20.77
CA ALA A 302 -8.70 3.89 -21.72
C ALA A 302 -8.54 5.19 -22.52
N ASP A 303 -7.33 5.54 -22.95
CA ASP A 303 -7.04 6.55 -23.99
C ASP A 303 -7.06 5.99 -25.41
N GLN A 304 -7.95 5.04 -25.70
CA GLN A 304 -8.10 4.53 -27.05
C GLN A 304 -8.75 5.55 -28.00
N ASP A 305 -8.20 5.68 -29.21
CA ASP A 305 -8.71 6.62 -30.22
C ASP A 305 -9.95 6.12 -30.97
N ASP A 306 -10.01 4.83 -31.32
CA ASP A 306 -11.16 4.25 -32.00
C ASP A 306 -12.18 3.67 -31.00
N ILE A 307 -13.06 4.53 -30.51
CA ILE A 307 -14.22 4.14 -29.70
C ILE A 307 -15.46 3.78 -30.54
N VAL A 308 -15.37 3.84 -31.88
CA VAL A 308 -16.51 3.64 -32.79
C VAL A 308 -16.62 2.18 -33.20
N THR A 309 -15.48 1.53 -33.48
CA THR A 309 -15.44 0.11 -33.85
C THR A 309 -15.10 -0.79 -32.66
N THR A 310 -14.38 -0.27 -31.68
CA THR A 310 -14.04 -0.94 -30.42
C THR A 310 -14.66 -0.15 -29.27
N PRO A 311 -15.56 -0.72 -28.46
CA PRO A 311 -16.09 -0.03 -27.29
C PRO A 311 -14.98 0.48 -26.35
N LEU A 312 -15.18 1.63 -25.72
CA LEU A 312 -14.24 2.21 -24.75
C LEU A 312 -14.06 1.27 -23.56
N ARG A 313 -12.82 0.89 -23.22
CA ARG A 313 -12.54 0.06 -22.05
C ARG A 313 -12.50 0.89 -20.76
N PHE A 314 -12.85 0.24 -19.66
CA PHE A 314 -12.76 0.83 -18.33
C PHE A 314 -12.65 -0.25 -17.25
N TYR A 315 -12.16 0.12 -16.07
CA TYR A 315 -12.27 -0.67 -14.85
C TYR A 315 -12.48 0.24 -13.64
N ILE A 316 -12.99 -0.32 -12.54
CA ILE A 316 -12.90 0.30 -11.23
C ILE A 316 -11.60 -0.14 -10.54
N TYR A 317 -11.06 0.67 -9.64
CA TYR A 317 -9.86 0.32 -8.89
C TYR A 317 -9.85 0.96 -7.50
N LYS A 318 -9.12 0.35 -6.56
CA LYS A 318 -8.76 0.93 -5.26
C LYS A 318 -7.39 1.60 -5.37
N GLU A 319 -7.32 2.88 -5.03
CA GLU A 319 -6.07 3.65 -4.90
C GLU A 319 -5.56 3.55 -3.46
N ILE A 320 -4.28 3.24 -3.30
CA ILE A 320 -3.61 3.21 -2.00
C ILE A 320 -2.37 4.10 -2.09
N THR A 321 -2.19 5.00 -1.13
CA THR A 321 -1.05 5.94 -1.10
C THR A 321 -0.30 5.90 0.24
N GLU A 322 -0.88 5.25 1.23
CA GLU A 322 -0.29 5.05 2.54
C GLU A 322 0.92 4.12 2.43
N PRO A 323 2.01 4.40 3.17
CA PRO A 323 3.13 3.49 3.24
C PRO A 323 2.75 2.14 3.85
N GLY A 324 3.22 1.06 3.24
CA GLY A 324 2.90 -0.30 3.66
C GLY A 324 3.19 -1.32 2.58
N THR A 325 3.01 -2.59 2.93
CA THR A 325 3.00 -3.70 1.98
C THR A 325 1.55 -4.14 1.81
N TYR A 326 1.09 -4.22 0.57
CA TYR A 326 -0.29 -4.48 0.21
C TYR A 326 -0.36 -5.71 -0.67
N GLU A 327 -1.38 -6.53 -0.41
CA GLU A 327 -1.67 -7.70 -1.21
C GLU A 327 -2.57 -7.33 -2.39
N ILE A 328 -2.16 -7.70 -3.60
CA ILE A 328 -2.96 -7.62 -4.81
C ILE A 328 -3.37 -9.04 -5.15
N ARG A 329 -4.59 -9.44 -4.80
CA ARG A 329 -5.09 -10.80 -5.05
C ARG A 329 -5.85 -10.93 -6.36
N GLY A 330 -5.99 -12.17 -6.83
CA GLY A 330 -6.95 -12.54 -7.85
C GLY A 330 -8.31 -12.91 -7.27
N SER A 331 -9.21 -13.32 -8.16
CA SER A 331 -10.52 -13.84 -7.80
C SER A 331 -10.39 -15.08 -6.92
N VAL A 332 -11.33 -15.25 -5.99
CA VAL A 332 -11.30 -16.35 -5.03
C VAL A 332 -11.80 -17.64 -5.68
N ALA A 333 -11.10 -18.73 -5.38
CA ALA A 333 -11.36 -20.07 -5.88
C ALA A 333 -11.56 -21.07 -4.74
N GLU A 334 -12.13 -22.22 -5.08
CA GLU A 334 -12.36 -23.34 -4.18
C GLU A 334 -11.53 -24.56 -4.58
N VAL A 335 -10.97 -25.27 -3.61
CA VAL A 335 -10.26 -26.53 -3.80
C VAL A 335 -11.26 -27.65 -4.05
N VAL A 336 -11.65 -27.77 -5.31
CA VAL A 336 -12.54 -28.82 -5.83
C VAL A 336 -11.93 -29.46 -7.07
N ASP A 337 -12.15 -30.76 -7.28
CA ASP A 337 -11.68 -31.47 -8.48
C ASP A 337 -12.13 -30.72 -9.76
N GLY A 338 -11.17 -30.21 -10.54
CA GLY A 338 -11.48 -29.38 -11.70
C GLY A 338 -10.34 -28.47 -12.12
N THR A 339 -10.69 -27.47 -12.94
CA THR A 339 -9.77 -26.44 -13.39
C THR A 339 -10.27 -25.09 -12.92
N VAL A 340 -9.36 -24.27 -12.43
CA VAL A 340 -9.58 -22.84 -12.19
C VAL A 340 -8.54 -22.03 -12.95
N GLU A 341 -8.89 -20.81 -13.29
CA GLU A 341 -8.13 -19.98 -14.20
C GLU A 341 -8.11 -18.54 -13.70
N TRP A 342 -6.94 -17.92 -13.81
CA TRP A 342 -6.74 -16.49 -13.66
C TRP A 342 -6.08 -15.95 -14.92
N ASP A 343 -6.55 -14.79 -15.34
CA ASP A 343 -5.98 -13.96 -16.40
C ASP A 343 -5.92 -12.50 -15.90
N TYR A 344 -5.46 -11.58 -16.76
CA TYR A 344 -5.36 -10.15 -16.39
C TYR A 344 -6.69 -9.52 -15.93
N SER A 345 -7.84 -10.11 -16.26
CA SER A 345 -9.15 -9.61 -15.86
C SER A 345 -9.61 -10.12 -14.50
N SER A 346 -9.08 -11.25 -14.05
CA SER A 346 -9.42 -11.92 -12.78
C SER A 346 -8.26 -11.93 -11.79
N PHE A 347 -7.09 -11.44 -12.18
CA PHE A 347 -5.95 -11.21 -11.30
C PHE A 347 -5.31 -9.86 -11.61
N ALA A 348 -5.49 -8.92 -10.69
CA ALA A 348 -4.99 -7.55 -10.81
C ALA A 348 -3.45 -7.45 -10.75
N GLY A 349 -2.76 -8.51 -10.32
CA GLY A 349 -1.31 -8.53 -10.31
C GLY A 349 -0.68 -8.72 -11.69
N PHE A 350 -1.37 -9.32 -12.66
CA PHE A 350 -0.81 -9.42 -14.01
C PHE A 350 -0.69 -8.06 -14.69
N TYR A 351 0.31 -7.92 -15.56
CA TYR A 351 0.47 -6.75 -16.41
C TYR A 351 -0.78 -6.55 -17.26
N TYR A 352 -1.28 -5.32 -17.29
CA TYR A 352 -2.37 -4.92 -18.17
C TYR A 352 -2.28 -3.44 -18.53
N ASP A 353 -2.06 -3.16 -19.81
CA ASP A 353 -2.26 -1.84 -20.39
C ASP A 353 -3.72 -1.70 -20.87
N ILE A 354 -4.44 -0.72 -20.32
CA ILE A 354 -5.83 -0.45 -20.67
C ILE A 354 -5.97 0.33 -21.98
N ASP A 355 -5.00 1.19 -22.31
CA ASP A 355 -5.00 2.10 -23.44
C ASP A 355 -4.83 1.34 -24.76
N ASP A 356 -3.99 0.31 -24.76
CA ASP A 356 -3.74 -0.55 -25.92
C ASP A 356 -4.29 -1.98 -25.80
N ASN A 357 -4.87 -2.30 -24.63
CA ASN A 357 -5.42 -3.62 -24.33
C ASN A 357 -4.36 -4.72 -24.44
N LEU A 358 -3.24 -4.52 -23.75
CA LEU A 358 -2.09 -5.41 -23.70
C LEU A 358 -2.11 -6.18 -22.40
N GLY A 359 -2.11 -7.50 -22.46
CA GLY A 359 -2.18 -8.39 -21.30
C GLY A 359 -2.65 -9.77 -21.74
N THR A 360 -1.75 -10.76 -21.62
CA THR A 360 -2.03 -12.14 -22.07
C THR A 360 -1.65 -13.20 -21.03
N GLU A 361 -1.10 -12.77 -19.89
CA GLU A 361 -0.74 -13.66 -18.81
C GLU A 361 -1.95 -14.44 -18.32
N ARG A 362 -1.74 -15.74 -18.12
CA ARG A 362 -2.79 -16.67 -17.75
C ARG A 362 -2.22 -17.83 -16.94
N ILE A 363 -2.83 -18.12 -15.79
CA ILE A 363 -2.56 -19.33 -15.01
C ILE A 363 -3.80 -20.22 -15.03
N VAL A 364 -3.62 -21.49 -15.39
CA VAL A 364 -4.62 -22.53 -15.23
C VAL A 364 -4.13 -23.54 -14.21
N MET A 365 -4.90 -23.76 -13.14
CA MET A 365 -4.62 -24.78 -12.13
C MET A 365 -5.59 -25.95 -12.28
N THR A 366 -5.06 -27.16 -12.34
CA THR A 366 -5.83 -28.40 -12.36
C THR A 366 -5.75 -29.09 -11.00
N ILE A 367 -6.83 -29.03 -10.24
CA ILE A 367 -6.92 -29.59 -8.89
C ILE A 367 -7.39 -31.05 -8.96
N THR A 368 -6.65 -31.94 -8.31
CA THR A 368 -7.05 -33.33 -8.07
C THR A 368 -6.95 -33.65 -6.58
N GLY A 369 -8.09 -33.78 -5.91
CA GLY A 369 -8.20 -33.84 -4.46
C GLY A 369 -7.82 -32.50 -3.85
N ASP A 370 -6.68 -32.47 -3.17
CA ASP A 370 -6.08 -31.31 -2.50
C ASP A 370 -4.74 -30.93 -3.15
N ALA A 371 -4.46 -31.41 -4.36
CA ALA A 371 -3.16 -31.28 -4.99
C ALA A 371 -3.22 -30.70 -6.41
N LEU A 372 -2.16 -29.95 -6.72
CA LEU A 372 -1.75 -29.57 -8.07
C LEU A 372 -0.60 -30.52 -8.44
N ASP A 373 -0.95 -31.59 -9.16
CA ASP A 373 -0.01 -32.67 -9.50
C ASP A 373 0.95 -32.22 -10.60
N GLU A 374 2.25 -32.39 -10.41
CA GLU A 374 3.25 -32.16 -11.46
C GLU A 374 3.08 -33.12 -12.66
N PRO A 375 3.41 -32.68 -13.90
CA PRO A 375 3.68 -31.29 -14.29
C PRO A 375 2.40 -30.54 -14.72
N GLU A 376 1.25 -31.21 -14.83
CA GLU A 376 0.03 -30.64 -15.43
C GLU A 376 -0.88 -29.90 -14.42
N GLY A 377 -0.43 -29.74 -13.20
CA GLY A 377 -1.18 -29.19 -12.07
C GLY A 377 -1.30 -27.67 -12.16
N ILE A 378 -0.30 -27.01 -12.73
CA ILE A 378 -0.28 -25.57 -13.00
C ILE A 378 0.30 -25.36 -14.37
N LYS A 379 -0.36 -24.51 -15.16
CA LYS A 379 0.13 -24.06 -16.45
C LYS A 379 0.06 -22.54 -16.51
N TYR A 380 1.20 -21.89 -16.69
CA TYR A 380 1.30 -20.47 -16.97
C TYR A 380 1.56 -20.27 -18.47
N GLU A 381 0.82 -19.36 -19.10
CA GLU A 381 0.96 -19.01 -20.51
C GLU A 381 0.97 -17.50 -20.67
N THR A 382 1.83 -17.01 -21.55
CA THR A 382 1.83 -15.61 -22.00
C THR A 382 2.22 -15.55 -23.48
N THR A 383 1.78 -14.51 -24.17
CA THR A 383 2.05 -14.28 -25.60
C THR A 383 2.21 -12.80 -25.88
N ALA A 384 3.26 -12.44 -26.60
CA ALA A 384 3.50 -11.06 -26.94
C ALA A 384 2.38 -10.49 -27.82
N GLN A 385 2.04 -9.24 -27.56
CA GLN A 385 1.16 -8.44 -28.39
C GLN A 385 1.98 -7.36 -29.07
N LYS A 386 1.47 -6.86 -30.19
CA LYS A 386 2.09 -5.71 -30.83
C LYS A 386 1.66 -4.45 -30.12
N ASP A 387 2.60 -3.53 -30.01
CA ASP A 387 2.36 -2.18 -29.57
C ASP A 387 2.98 -1.17 -30.53
N ASP A 388 2.44 0.04 -30.55
CA ASP A 388 2.97 1.18 -31.28
C ASP A 388 3.97 1.92 -30.38
N PHE A 389 5.07 2.44 -30.95
CA PHE A 389 5.90 3.38 -30.18
C PHE A 389 5.12 4.69 -29.98
N GLU A 390 5.32 5.34 -28.84
CA GLU A 390 4.77 6.69 -28.60
C GLU A 390 5.23 7.66 -29.70
N TYR A 391 6.51 7.55 -30.10
CA TYR A 391 6.96 8.18 -31.34
C TYR A 391 6.59 7.34 -32.58
N GLU A 392 5.38 7.57 -33.11
CA GLU A 392 4.75 6.78 -34.18
C GLU A 392 5.64 6.49 -35.42
N GLU A 393 6.59 7.37 -35.79
CA GLU A 393 7.46 7.15 -36.97
C GLU A 393 8.46 6.00 -36.77
N TRP A 394 8.69 5.51 -35.54
CA TRP A 394 9.53 4.33 -35.30
C TRP A 394 8.84 3.00 -35.62
N GLY A 395 7.52 2.97 -35.66
CA GLY A 395 6.74 1.77 -36.01
C GLY A 395 6.20 1.03 -34.80
N GLN A 396 6.46 -0.27 -34.74
CA GLN A 396 5.87 -1.17 -33.74
C GLN A 396 6.91 -2.11 -33.12
N TYR A 397 6.59 -2.59 -31.94
CA TYR A 397 7.33 -3.65 -31.26
C TYR A 397 6.38 -4.73 -30.73
N TRP A 398 6.96 -5.84 -30.29
CA TRP A 398 6.27 -6.89 -29.56
C TRP A 398 6.58 -6.72 -28.08
N THR A 399 5.55 -6.50 -27.27
CA THR A 399 5.61 -6.46 -25.80
C THR A 399 4.91 -7.68 -25.21
N ILE A 400 5.39 -8.16 -24.06
CA ILE A 400 4.88 -9.34 -23.37
C ILE A 400 4.85 -9.11 -21.86
N GLY A 401 3.72 -9.41 -21.23
CA GLY A 401 3.65 -9.54 -19.78
C GLY A 401 4.33 -10.84 -19.35
N PHE A 402 5.30 -10.78 -18.46
CA PHE A 402 5.99 -11.95 -17.92
C PHE A 402 6.21 -11.79 -16.42
N LEU A 403 5.64 -12.69 -15.62
CA LEU A 403 5.70 -12.65 -14.16
C LEU A 403 5.26 -11.28 -13.59
N ALA A 404 4.10 -10.79 -14.04
CA ALA A 404 3.50 -9.51 -13.65
C ALA A 404 4.20 -8.22 -14.13
N ASP A 405 5.33 -8.33 -14.82
CA ASP A 405 6.07 -7.18 -15.37
C ASP A 405 5.96 -7.11 -16.89
N GLU A 406 6.11 -5.91 -17.46
CA GLU A 406 6.20 -5.70 -18.90
C GLU A 406 7.61 -5.89 -19.46
N TYR A 407 7.71 -6.58 -20.60
CA TYR A 407 8.96 -6.80 -21.32
C TYR A 407 8.84 -6.55 -22.82
N PHE A 408 9.89 -5.99 -23.39
CA PHE A 408 10.17 -6.03 -24.81
C PHE A 408 10.63 -7.43 -25.23
N ALA A 409 10.01 -7.95 -26.29
CA ALA A 409 10.35 -9.23 -26.89
C ALA A 409 11.08 -9.07 -28.23
N SER A 410 10.61 -8.17 -29.11
CA SER A 410 11.14 -8.05 -30.47
C SER A 410 10.65 -6.82 -31.21
N TYR A 411 11.44 -6.30 -32.17
CA TYR A 411 10.95 -5.32 -33.14
C TYR A 411 10.09 -5.97 -34.23
N VAL A 412 9.07 -5.27 -34.72
CA VAL A 412 8.19 -5.79 -35.77
C VAL A 412 8.87 -5.67 -37.15
N GLU A 413 8.90 -6.78 -37.92
CA GLU A 413 9.38 -6.75 -39.31
C GLU A 413 8.45 -5.90 -40.21
N GLY A 414 9.04 -4.98 -40.98
CA GLY A 414 8.30 -4.15 -41.94
C GLY A 414 9.19 -3.39 -42.92
N GLY A 415 8.68 -2.29 -43.49
CA GLY A 415 9.47 -1.42 -44.36
C GLY A 415 10.41 -0.52 -43.55
N LEU A 416 11.58 -0.16 -44.10
CA LEU A 416 12.56 0.70 -43.40
C LEU A 416 11.99 2.04 -42.93
N GLU A 417 11.04 2.60 -43.69
CA GLU A 417 10.39 3.87 -43.35
C GLU A 417 9.31 3.71 -42.27
N ASP A 418 8.86 2.49 -41.98
CA ASP A 418 7.73 2.20 -41.09
C ASP A 418 8.14 1.38 -39.85
N GLN A 419 9.38 0.85 -39.80
CA GLN A 419 9.90 -0.03 -38.75
C GLN A 419 11.40 0.25 -38.59
N TYR A 420 11.76 1.46 -38.17
CA TYR A 420 13.13 1.96 -38.21
C TYR A 420 14.09 1.12 -37.35
N LEU A 421 13.70 0.85 -36.09
CA LEU A 421 14.54 0.17 -35.11
C LEU A 421 14.78 -1.32 -35.43
N TYR A 422 13.87 -1.94 -36.19
CA TYR A 422 14.08 -3.29 -36.74
C TYR A 422 15.35 -3.35 -37.62
N TYR A 423 15.61 -2.32 -38.43
CA TYR A 423 16.77 -2.31 -39.36
C TYR A 423 18.06 -1.78 -38.75
N ASP A 424 17.96 -1.05 -37.64
CA ASP A 424 19.12 -0.66 -36.85
C ASP A 424 19.62 -1.82 -35.97
N SER A 425 18.81 -2.88 -35.82
CA SER A 425 19.19 -4.11 -35.12
C SER A 425 19.69 -5.19 -36.09
N THR A 426 20.71 -5.95 -35.69
CA THR A 426 21.12 -7.15 -36.46
C THR A 426 20.35 -8.38 -36.03
N ASP A 427 20.07 -8.48 -34.72
CA ASP A 427 19.19 -9.48 -34.13
C ASP A 427 18.03 -8.76 -33.41
N GLU A 428 16.87 -8.75 -34.05
CA GLU A 428 15.70 -7.97 -33.65
C GLU A 428 14.77 -8.66 -32.65
N ASN A 429 15.02 -9.93 -32.33
CA ASN A 429 14.06 -10.80 -31.65
C ASN A 429 14.76 -11.57 -30.52
N LEU A 430 14.71 -10.99 -29.32
CA LEU A 430 15.32 -11.57 -28.12
C LEU A 430 14.82 -13.00 -27.84
N MET A 431 13.58 -13.32 -28.23
CA MET A 431 13.04 -14.67 -28.01
C MET A 431 13.72 -15.76 -28.86
N VAL A 432 14.48 -15.41 -29.90
CA VAL A 432 15.29 -16.39 -30.66
C VAL A 432 16.40 -16.98 -29.79
N ASP A 433 16.98 -16.15 -28.92
CA ASP A 433 17.99 -16.52 -27.95
C ASP A 433 17.40 -16.77 -26.56
N GLU A 434 16.07 -16.90 -26.46
CA GLU A 434 15.35 -17.15 -25.21
C GLU A 434 15.60 -16.07 -24.15
N GLN A 435 15.56 -14.81 -24.57
CA GLN A 435 15.75 -13.63 -23.73
C GLN A 435 14.54 -12.68 -23.79
N LEU A 436 14.38 -11.83 -22.76
CA LEU A 436 13.48 -10.68 -22.71
C LEU A 436 14.22 -9.47 -22.10
N SER A 437 13.76 -8.24 -22.37
CA SER A 437 14.31 -7.04 -21.71
C SER A 437 13.20 -6.11 -21.23
N LYS A 438 13.34 -5.50 -20.04
CA LYS A 438 12.33 -4.56 -19.52
C LYS A 438 12.27 -3.31 -20.39
N ILE A 439 11.07 -2.81 -20.64
CA ILE A 439 10.88 -1.48 -21.23
C ILE A 439 11.06 -0.46 -20.12
N LEU A 440 11.90 0.54 -20.36
CA LEU A 440 12.24 1.56 -19.37
C LEU A 440 11.69 2.95 -19.75
N MET A 441 11.65 3.26 -21.05
CA MET A 441 11.08 4.50 -21.57
C MET A 441 10.47 4.25 -22.95
N ASP A 442 9.25 4.72 -23.15
CA ASP A 442 8.60 4.95 -24.45
C ASP A 442 7.85 6.28 -24.30
N ASP A 443 8.37 7.36 -24.88
CA ASP A 443 7.90 8.73 -24.60
C ASP A 443 8.10 9.64 -25.81
N ASP A 444 7.08 10.43 -26.17
CA ASP A 444 7.11 11.41 -27.25
C ASP A 444 7.11 12.88 -26.77
N GLU A 445 7.14 13.13 -25.45
CA GLU A 445 7.08 14.48 -24.88
C GLU A 445 8.29 15.32 -25.31
N GLU A 446 8.01 16.57 -25.71
CA GLU A 446 9.04 17.51 -26.14
C GLU A 446 9.99 17.91 -25.00
N MET A 447 11.16 17.29 -24.96
CA MET A 447 12.22 17.60 -24.01
C MET A 447 13.33 18.44 -24.65
N THR A 448 13.93 19.32 -23.84
CA THR A 448 15.03 20.18 -24.30
C THR A 448 16.23 20.02 -23.38
N PHE A 449 17.39 19.75 -23.97
CA PHE A 449 18.65 19.59 -23.25
C PHE A 449 19.78 20.39 -23.90
N THR A 450 20.88 20.59 -23.18
CA THR A 450 21.96 21.51 -23.58
C THR A 450 23.35 20.91 -23.35
N THR A 451 24.37 21.53 -23.92
CA THR A 451 25.79 21.23 -23.60
C THR A 451 26.15 21.25 -22.10
N GLY A 452 25.38 21.93 -21.25
CA GLY A 452 25.60 21.96 -19.80
C GLY A 452 24.67 21.07 -18.98
N THR A 453 23.61 20.55 -19.61
CA THR A 453 22.58 19.73 -18.96
C THR A 453 22.23 18.60 -19.93
N PRO A 454 22.84 17.41 -19.78
CA PRO A 454 22.55 16.27 -20.64
C PRO A 454 21.12 15.76 -20.44
N LEU A 455 20.60 15.06 -21.43
CA LEU A 455 19.35 14.31 -21.33
C LEU A 455 19.59 13.10 -20.43
N LYS A 456 18.81 12.97 -19.37
CA LYS A 456 18.85 11.81 -18.47
C LYS A 456 18.05 10.66 -19.08
N LEU A 457 18.60 9.47 -19.00
CA LEU A 457 18.02 8.21 -19.43
C LEU A 457 18.08 7.24 -18.23
N GLU A 458 17.38 6.12 -18.31
CA GLU A 458 17.41 5.11 -17.24
C GLU A 458 18.74 4.34 -17.23
N ASP A 459 18.97 3.49 -16.23
CA ASP A 459 20.19 2.66 -16.07
C ASP A 459 21.50 3.47 -16.07
N ASP A 460 21.47 4.67 -15.46
CA ASP A 460 22.60 5.60 -15.36
C ASP A 460 23.15 6.07 -16.71
N TYR A 461 22.31 6.04 -17.76
CA TYR A 461 22.63 6.60 -19.07
C TYR A 461 22.37 8.11 -19.15
N GLU A 462 23.22 8.81 -19.91
CA GLU A 462 23.05 10.24 -20.19
C GLU A 462 23.48 10.56 -21.62
N LEU A 463 22.64 11.25 -22.39
CA LEU A 463 22.98 11.74 -23.73
C LEU A 463 23.39 13.21 -23.66
N ALA A 464 24.65 13.51 -23.99
CA ALA A 464 25.20 14.86 -23.95
C ALA A 464 25.44 15.43 -25.36
N ILE A 465 25.17 16.72 -25.52
CA ILE A 465 25.61 17.50 -26.68
C ILE A 465 27.07 17.89 -26.46
N GLU A 466 27.97 17.42 -27.32
CA GLU A 466 29.36 17.87 -27.30
C GLU A 466 29.53 19.13 -28.16
N ALA A 467 28.89 19.19 -29.33
CA ALA A 467 28.92 20.38 -30.19
C ALA A 467 27.81 20.39 -31.23
N ILE A 468 27.34 21.58 -31.59
CA ILE A 468 26.55 21.81 -32.80
C ILE A 468 27.41 22.53 -33.86
N ASP A 469 27.25 22.14 -35.12
CA ASP A 469 27.98 22.75 -36.23
C ASP A 469 27.60 24.23 -36.47
N LEU A 470 28.33 24.91 -37.37
CA LEU A 470 28.12 26.34 -37.58
C LEU A 470 26.78 26.65 -38.26
N ASP A 471 26.25 25.70 -39.03
CA ASP A 471 25.01 25.85 -39.75
C ASP A 471 23.79 25.46 -38.89
N GLY A 472 24.02 24.79 -37.74
CA GLY A 472 22.96 24.34 -36.82
C GLY A 472 22.31 23.03 -37.25
N ASN A 473 22.88 22.35 -38.25
CA ASN A 473 22.28 21.20 -38.89
C ASN A 473 22.80 19.87 -38.34
N LYS A 474 23.99 19.86 -37.73
CA LYS A 474 24.62 18.65 -37.20
C LYS A 474 24.85 18.78 -35.71
N VAL A 475 24.40 17.79 -34.95
CA VAL A 475 24.61 17.66 -33.51
C VAL A 475 25.56 16.50 -33.28
N TYR A 476 26.72 16.78 -32.69
CA TYR A 476 27.62 15.73 -32.21
C TYR A 476 27.25 15.40 -30.76
N VAL A 477 26.82 14.16 -30.53
CA VAL A 477 26.37 13.67 -29.22
C VAL A 477 27.29 12.58 -28.70
N GLN A 478 27.30 12.43 -27.38
CA GLN A 478 27.99 11.34 -26.66
C GLN A 478 27.02 10.72 -25.66
N LEU A 479 26.83 9.41 -25.78
CA LEU A 479 26.13 8.63 -24.77
C LEU A 479 27.13 8.23 -23.68
N MET A 480 26.76 8.50 -22.45
CA MET A 480 27.54 8.16 -21.27
C MET A 480 26.79 7.13 -20.43
N LYS A 481 27.52 6.14 -19.89
CA LYS A 481 27.07 5.28 -18.79
C LYS A 481 28.05 5.43 -17.64
N ASP A 482 27.57 5.62 -16.41
CA ASP A 482 28.42 5.83 -15.22
C ASP A 482 29.45 6.96 -15.40
N GLY A 483 29.07 8.03 -16.11
CA GLY A 483 29.95 9.15 -16.44
C GLY A 483 31.10 8.81 -17.42
N LYS A 484 31.04 7.68 -18.13
CA LYS A 484 31.99 7.30 -19.17
C LYS A 484 31.30 7.24 -20.53
N VAL A 485 31.94 7.80 -21.55
CA VAL A 485 31.46 7.71 -22.93
C VAL A 485 31.49 6.26 -23.39
N VAL A 486 30.33 5.72 -23.78
CA VAL A 486 30.15 4.38 -24.34
C VAL A 486 29.92 4.42 -25.85
N ASP A 487 29.29 5.49 -26.35
CA ASP A 487 29.07 5.71 -27.77
C ASP A 487 29.06 7.20 -28.15
N SER A 488 29.22 7.50 -29.44
CA SER A 488 29.07 8.87 -29.96
C SER A 488 28.66 8.87 -31.43
N ALA A 489 27.74 9.76 -31.79
CA ALA A 489 27.21 9.87 -33.14
C ALA A 489 27.02 11.32 -33.57
N VAL A 490 26.78 11.52 -34.87
CA VAL A 490 26.36 12.80 -35.42
C VAL A 490 24.95 12.65 -35.96
N VAL A 491 24.00 13.42 -35.41
CA VAL A 491 22.61 13.48 -35.85
C VAL A 491 22.42 14.75 -36.68
N GLU A 492 21.57 14.71 -37.71
CA GLU A 492 21.36 15.82 -38.66
C GLU A 492 19.92 16.35 -38.67
N PRO A 493 19.32 16.74 -37.53
CA PRO A 493 17.87 16.92 -37.44
C PRO A 493 17.32 18.10 -38.25
N SER A 494 18.17 19.08 -38.58
CA SER A 494 17.80 20.27 -39.35
C SER A 494 18.32 20.26 -40.80
N LYS A 495 18.75 19.10 -41.30
CA LYS A 495 19.14 18.92 -42.70
C LYS A 495 17.93 19.01 -43.65
N ASP A 496 18.17 19.52 -44.86
CA ASP A 496 17.15 19.63 -45.90
C ASP A 496 16.60 18.24 -46.30
N ASN A 497 15.31 18.00 -46.05
CA ASN A 497 14.61 16.72 -46.25
C ASN A 497 15.19 15.58 -45.39
N ALA A 498 15.56 15.88 -44.14
CA ALA A 498 15.91 14.87 -43.14
C ALA A 498 14.75 13.87 -42.96
N ASP A 499 15.08 12.59 -43.04
CA ASP A 499 14.20 11.47 -42.69
C ASP A 499 14.43 11.03 -41.23
N VAL A 500 13.73 9.99 -40.78
CA VAL A 500 13.84 9.45 -39.42
C VAL A 500 15.27 9.02 -39.08
N GLN A 501 16.01 8.48 -40.06
CA GLN A 501 17.41 8.05 -39.88
C GLN A 501 18.35 9.24 -39.67
N ASP A 502 18.13 10.34 -40.39
CA ASP A 502 18.90 11.56 -40.20
C ASP A 502 18.65 12.21 -38.82
N LYS A 503 17.49 11.95 -38.21
CA LYS A 503 17.03 12.57 -36.96
C LYS A 503 17.15 11.70 -35.72
N THR A 504 17.31 10.40 -35.87
CA THR A 504 17.35 9.46 -34.75
C THR A 504 18.80 9.13 -34.39
N TYR A 505 19.13 9.30 -33.12
CA TYR A 505 20.28 8.66 -32.52
C TYR A 505 19.88 7.26 -32.07
N THR A 506 20.61 6.22 -32.50
CA THR A 506 20.41 4.84 -32.04
C THR A 506 21.70 4.32 -31.42
N TYR A 507 21.59 3.73 -30.24
CA TYR A 507 22.66 2.97 -29.62
C TYR A 507 22.30 1.49 -29.62
N THR A 508 23.16 0.68 -30.22
CA THR A 508 23.04 -0.77 -30.26
C THR A 508 24.08 -1.42 -29.37
N MET A 509 23.73 -2.56 -28.78
CA MET A 509 24.68 -3.39 -28.04
C MET A 509 24.29 -4.86 -28.08
N ASP A 510 25.26 -5.71 -27.77
CA ASP A 510 24.99 -7.12 -27.51
C ASP A 510 24.29 -7.24 -26.15
N LEU A 511 23.11 -7.86 -26.14
CA LEU A 511 22.36 -8.15 -24.93
C LEU A 511 22.30 -9.66 -24.75
N GLY A 512 23.17 -10.21 -23.90
CA GLY A 512 23.35 -11.66 -23.78
C GLY A 512 23.89 -12.27 -25.07
N ASP A 513 23.16 -13.20 -25.68
CA ASP A 513 23.52 -13.84 -26.95
C ASP A 513 22.93 -13.12 -28.18
N THR A 514 21.98 -12.20 -27.98
CA THR A 514 21.42 -11.33 -29.03
C THR A 514 22.39 -10.20 -29.39
N GLU A 515 22.90 -10.21 -30.62
CA GLU A 515 23.95 -9.29 -31.11
C GLU A 515 23.37 -7.99 -31.73
N ASP A 516 24.05 -6.86 -31.48
CA ASP A 516 23.75 -5.55 -32.09
C ASP A 516 22.25 -5.15 -32.05
N LEU A 517 21.56 -5.32 -30.91
CA LEU A 517 20.16 -4.90 -30.72
C LEU A 517 20.10 -3.40 -30.39
N ALA A 518 19.17 -2.65 -30.99
CA ALA A 518 18.91 -1.27 -30.58
C ALA A 518 18.32 -1.24 -29.16
N VAL A 519 19.01 -0.61 -28.21
CA VAL A 519 18.56 -0.54 -26.81
C VAL A 519 18.14 0.87 -26.38
N ILE A 520 18.67 1.90 -27.05
CA ILE A 520 18.31 3.30 -26.84
C ILE A 520 18.10 3.96 -28.21
N ALA A 521 16.98 4.65 -28.39
CA ALA A 521 16.75 5.54 -29.52
C ALA A 521 16.26 6.91 -29.04
N VAL A 522 16.78 7.98 -29.66
CA VAL A 522 16.39 9.36 -29.34
C VAL A 522 16.15 10.12 -30.64
N HIS A 523 14.91 10.54 -30.87
CA HIS A 523 14.53 11.32 -32.04
C HIS A 523 14.73 12.81 -31.78
N PHE A 524 15.47 13.48 -32.66
CA PHE A 524 15.75 14.90 -32.57
C PHE A 524 14.80 15.69 -33.46
N LYS A 525 13.87 16.41 -32.85
CA LYS A 525 13.03 17.40 -33.52
C LYS A 525 13.83 18.49 -34.22
N ASN A 526 14.75 19.10 -33.49
CA ASN A 526 15.61 20.18 -34.00
C ASN A 526 16.81 20.44 -33.08
N ALA A 527 17.75 21.23 -33.58
CA ALA A 527 18.89 21.68 -32.82
C ALA A 527 19.22 23.16 -33.08
N PHE A 528 19.75 23.84 -32.07
CA PHE A 528 20.07 25.25 -32.13
C PHE A 528 21.41 25.56 -31.48
N ARG A 529 22.27 26.24 -32.25
CA ARG A 529 23.54 26.76 -31.77
C ARG A 529 23.35 28.11 -31.09
N GLY A 530 23.43 28.16 -29.77
CA GLY A 530 23.33 29.40 -29.00
C GLY A 530 24.65 30.18 -28.90
N SER A 531 24.59 31.38 -28.34
CA SER A 531 25.79 32.19 -28.06
C SER A 531 26.61 31.65 -26.89
N ASP A 532 25.93 31.05 -25.91
CA ASP A 532 26.49 30.60 -24.64
C ASP A 532 26.40 29.08 -24.47
N GLN A 533 25.34 28.45 -24.98
CA GLN A 533 25.14 27.00 -24.99
C GLN A 533 24.46 26.54 -26.27
N ASP A 534 24.87 25.37 -26.74
CA ASP A 534 24.15 24.63 -27.77
C ASP A 534 23.01 23.84 -27.13
N LEU A 535 21.89 23.72 -27.85
CA LEU A 535 20.62 23.18 -27.37
C LEU A 535 20.00 22.27 -28.43
N ALA A 536 19.34 21.19 -28.00
CA ALA A 536 18.54 20.33 -28.85
C ALA A 536 17.17 20.08 -28.21
N THR A 537 16.16 19.90 -29.06
CA THR A 537 14.82 19.46 -28.66
C THR A 537 14.59 18.07 -29.24
N VAL A 538 14.15 17.15 -28.39
CA VAL A 538 13.77 15.76 -28.71
C VAL A 538 12.28 15.60 -28.44
N ASP A 539 11.65 14.67 -29.13
CA ASP A 539 10.20 14.39 -29.11
C ASP A 539 9.95 12.91 -29.39
N GLY A 540 10.83 12.07 -28.84
CA GLY A 540 10.84 10.62 -29.02
C GLY A 540 12.03 10.03 -28.28
N ILE A 541 11.77 9.22 -27.27
CA ILE A 541 12.75 8.46 -26.50
C ILE A 541 12.23 7.02 -26.37
N TRP A 542 13.05 6.08 -26.80
CA TRP A 542 12.85 4.65 -26.56
C TRP A 542 14.05 4.11 -25.80
N GLN A 543 13.80 3.35 -24.74
CA GLN A 543 14.83 2.65 -23.99
C GLN A 543 14.31 1.33 -23.43
N ILE A 544 15.07 0.27 -23.67
CA ILE A 544 14.96 -0.99 -22.92
C ILE A 544 16.15 -1.14 -21.97
N ALA A 545 16.00 -1.99 -20.96
CA ALA A 545 17.05 -2.28 -20.01
C ALA A 545 18.27 -2.86 -20.70
N ASP A 546 19.45 -2.52 -20.17
CA ASP A 546 20.72 -3.03 -20.69
C ASP A 546 21.16 -4.35 -20.05
N THR A 547 20.20 -5.01 -19.40
CA THR A 547 20.23 -6.38 -18.91
C THR A 547 19.03 -7.15 -19.48
N TYR A 548 19.10 -8.47 -19.47
CA TYR A 548 18.01 -9.33 -19.93
C TYR A 548 17.49 -10.25 -18.81
N THR A 549 16.24 -10.66 -18.98
CA THR A 549 15.60 -11.76 -18.25
C THR A 549 15.73 -13.03 -19.08
N ASP A 550 16.19 -14.10 -18.43
CA ASP A 550 16.43 -15.40 -19.04
C ASP A 550 15.12 -16.18 -19.14
N VAL A 551 14.77 -16.61 -20.35
CA VAL A 551 13.60 -17.47 -20.58
C VAL A 551 13.98 -18.79 -21.27
N GLU A 552 15.23 -19.25 -21.17
CA GLU A 552 15.66 -20.54 -21.72
C GLU A 552 14.74 -21.69 -21.26
N GLU A 553 14.44 -22.65 -22.16
CA GLU A 553 13.78 -23.91 -21.77
C GLU A 553 14.54 -24.59 -20.62
N ASP A 554 13.81 -25.20 -19.68
CA ASP A 554 14.30 -25.74 -18.41
C ASP A 554 14.69 -24.70 -17.33
N THR A 555 14.53 -23.40 -17.58
CA THR A 555 14.74 -22.36 -16.54
C THR A 555 13.66 -22.44 -15.45
N GLU A 556 14.09 -22.56 -14.20
CA GLU A 556 13.23 -22.62 -13.02
C GLU A 556 12.98 -21.23 -12.44
N TYR A 557 11.71 -20.86 -12.29
CA TYR A 557 11.23 -19.74 -11.49
C TYR A 557 10.45 -20.31 -10.30
N ASP A 558 11.17 -20.51 -9.20
CA ASP A 558 10.70 -21.19 -7.98
C ASP A 558 10.09 -22.58 -8.20
N LYS A 559 8.77 -22.66 -8.38
CA LYS A 559 8.05 -23.92 -8.57
C LYS A 559 7.55 -24.14 -9.99
N MET A 560 7.81 -23.18 -10.86
CA MET A 560 7.42 -23.21 -12.25
C MET A 560 8.67 -23.33 -13.12
N THR A 561 8.60 -24.12 -14.18
CA THR A 561 9.70 -24.36 -15.11
C THR A 561 9.26 -23.97 -16.51
N ILE A 562 10.10 -23.24 -17.24
CA ILE A 562 9.85 -22.92 -18.65
C ILE A 562 9.93 -24.20 -19.47
N GLN A 563 8.83 -24.52 -20.15
CA GLN A 563 8.72 -25.70 -20.98
C GLN A 563 8.89 -25.40 -22.46
N THR A 564 8.44 -24.22 -22.90
CA THR A 564 8.54 -23.83 -24.30
C THR A 564 8.70 -22.32 -24.44
N VAL A 565 9.63 -21.90 -25.28
CA VAL A 565 9.69 -20.56 -25.85
C VAL A 565 9.56 -20.65 -27.36
N ASP A 566 8.51 -20.06 -27.91
CA ASP A 566 8.29 -20.03 -29.35
C ASP A 566 8.51 -18.61 -29.87
N ALA A 567 9.67 -18.39 -30.49
CA ALA A 567 10.03 -17.11 -31.08
C ALA A 567 9.20 -16.74 -32.33
N ASP A 568 8.55 -17.70 -33.00
CA ASP A 568 7.70 -17.44 -34.17
C ASP A 568 6.31 -16.95 -33.72
N THR A 569 5.71 -17.60 -32.72
CA THR A 569 4.43 -17.19 -32.14
C THR A 569 4.55 -16.19 -30.99
N LYS A 570 5.78 -15.90 -30.56
CA LYS A 570 6.13 -14.99 -29.45
C LYS A 570 5.44 -15.40 -28.15
N SER A 571 5.51 -16.68 -27.79
CA SER A 571 4.79 -17.23 -26.64
C SER A 571 5.71 -18.00 -25.70
N ILE A 572 5.42 -17.92 -24.41
CA ILE A 572 6.11 -18.66 -23.35
C ILE A 572 5.08 -19.51 -22.61
N MET A 573 5.46 -20.73 -22.25
CA MET A 573 4.67 -21.62 -21.41
C MET A 573 5.53 -22.21 -20.32
N MET A 574 5.02 -22.17 -19.09
CA MET A 574 5.61 -22.79 -17.93
C MET A 574 4.63 -23.77 -17.29
N ASP A 575 5.16 -24.78 -16.64
CA ASP A 575 4.36 -25.70 -15.83
C ASP A 575 5.04 -26.00 -14.49
N ASN A 576 4.39 -26.76 -13.62
CA ASN A 576 4.96 -27.12 -12.32
C ASN A 576 5.80 -28.40 -12.36
N GLU A 577 6.61 -28.61 -13.41
CA GLU A 577 7.56 -29.73 -13.48
C GLU A 577 8.40 -29.84 -12.20
N ASP A 578 8.63 -31.08 -11.74
CA ASP A 578 9.33 -31.44 -10.51
C ASP A 578 8.69 -30.92 -9.20
N ASN A 579 7.54 -30.24 -9.26
CA ASN A 579 6.95 -29.50 -8.15
C ASN A 579 5.46 -29.78 -7.94
N LYS A 580 5.13 -30.93 -7.32
CA LYS A 580 3.77 -31.14 -6.78
C LYS A 580 3.46 -30.16 -5.64
N ILE A 581 2.33 -29.45 -5.72
CA ILE A 581 1.84 -28.56 -4.66
C ILE A 581 0.62 -29.18 -3.99
N THR A 582 0.51 -29.05 -2.66
CA THR A 582 -0.67 -29.50 -1.90
C THR A 582 -1.30 -28.28 -1.22
N LEU A 583 -2.56 -28.03 -1.53
CA LEU A 583 -3.38 -26.96 -1.00
C LEU A 583 -3.92 -27.42 0.36
N ASN A 584 -3.31 -26.93 1.44
CA ASN A 584 -3.72 -27.22 2.82
C ASN A 584 -4.10 -25.90 3.49
N LYS A 585 -5.00 -25.94 4.47
CA LYS A 585 -5.39 -24.76 5.23
C LYS A 585 -4.21 -23.96 5.80
N ASN A 586 -4.38 -22.63 5.89
CA ASN A 586 -3.41 -21.69 6.42
C ASN A 586 -2.01 -21.88 5.81
N LYS A 587 -1.93 -21.81 4.49
CA LYS A 587 -0.68 -21.91 3.74
C LYS A 587 -0.53 -20.70 2.86
N ASP A 588 0.70 -20.20 2.92
CA ASP A 588 1.20 -19.20 2.01
C ASP A 588 2.34 -19.84 1.21
N THR A 589 2.15 -19.95 -0.09
CA THR A 589 2.98 -20.76 -0.97
C THR A 589 3.53 -19.92 -2.12
N LEU A 590 4.84 -19.65 -2.10
CA LEU A 590 5.54 -19.09 -3.25
C LEU A 590 5.36 -19.99 -4.48
N LEU A 591 4.93 -19.41 -5.60
CA LEU A 591 4.72 -20.08 -6.87
C LEU A 591 5.80 -19.74 -7.89
N MET A 592 5.95 -18.45 -8.22
CA MET A 592 6.95 -17.95 -9.17
C MET A 592 7.23 -16.46 -8.91
N GLU A 593 8.42 -16.16 -8.36
CA GLU A 593 8.87 -14.82 -7.99
C GLU A 593 7.87 -14.07 -7.10
N ASN A 594 7.15 -13.09 -7.64
CA ASN A 594 6.21 -12.27 -6.89
C ASN A 594 4.83 -12.92 -6.72
N ILE A 595 4.53 -13.99 -7.47
CA ILE A 595 3.22 -14.63 -7.46
C ILE A 595 3.21 -15.77 -6.43
N ARG A 596 2.19 -15.76 -5.59
CA ARG A 596 2.01 -16.67 -4.45
C ARG A 596 0.60 -17.23 -4.44
N ILE A 597 0.40 -18.35 -3.73
CA ILE A 597 -0.90 -18.97 -3.48
C ILE A 597 -1.19 -18.86 -1.98
N LYS A 598 -2.32 -18.24 -1.62
CA LYS A 598 -2.83 -18.19 -0.24
C LYS A 598 -4.07 -19.06 -0.11
N THR A 599 -4.13 -19.87 0.93
CA THR A 599 -5.29 -20.70 1.28
C THR A 599 -5.82 -20.30 2.65
N ALA A 600 -7.15 -20.26 2.79
CA ALA A 600 -7.84 -19.95 4.05
C ALA A 600 -7.37 -20.79 5.25
N ASP A 601 -7.36 -20.24 6.47
CA ASP A 601 -7.36 -20.99 7.73
C ASP A 601 -8.77 -21.41 8.17
N GLN A 602 -9.50 -22.03 7.25
CA GLN A 602 -10.83 -22.55 7.57
C GLN A 602 -10.77 -23.93 8.24
N ASP A 603 -11.61 -24.16 9.24
CA ASP A 603 -11.69 -25.43 9.96
C ASP A 603 -12.63 -26.46 9.33
N ASP A 604 -13.78 -26.04 8.76
CA ASP A 604 -14.75 -26.94 8.14
C ASP A 604 -14.58 -27.10 6.62
N ILE A 605 -13.47 -27.72 6.22
CA ILE A 605 -13.24 -28.09 4.81
C ILE A 605 -14.08 -29.29 4.31
N VAL A 606 -14.98 -29.82 5.16
CA VAL A 606 -15.77 -31.02 4.84
C VAL A 606 -17.12 -30.65 4.26
N THR A 607 -17.73 -29.59 4.78
CA THR A 607 -19.01 -29.07 4.29
C THR A 607 -18.83 -27.89 3.33
N GLU A 608 -17.73 -27.15 3.47
CA GLU A 608 -17.33 -26.04 2.62
C GLU A 608 -15.96 -26.36 1.99
N PRO A 609 -15.75 -26.17 0.68
CA PRO A 609 -14.45 -26.38 0.08
C PRO A 609 -13.41 -25.37 0.57
N LEU A 610 -12.14 -25.80 0.68
CA LEU A 610 -11.03 -24.91 1.01
C LEU A 610 -10.95 -23.75 0.00
N ARG A 611 -10.95 -22.51 0.47
CA ARG A 611 -10.83 -21.30 -0.36
C ARG A 611 -9.36 -20.94 -0.56
N PHE A 612 -9.04 -20.41 -1.73
CA PHE A 612 -7.70 -19.96 -2.07
C PHE A 612 -7.71 -18.94 -3.21
N TYR A 613 -6.63 -18.18 -3.34
CA TYR A 613 -6.38 -17.33 -4.50
C TYR A 613 -4.88 -17.25 -4.79
N ILE A 614 -4.54 -16.72 -5.97
CA ILE A 614 -3.19 -16.22 -6.26
C ILE A 614 -3.09 -14.74 -5.91
N TYR A 615 -1.91 -14.29 -5.50
CA TYR A 615 -1.67 -12.89 -5.20
C TYR A 615 -0.21 -12.49 -5.46
N GLU A 616 0.04 -11.19 -5.52
CA GLU A 616 1.37 -10.58 -5.41
C GLU A 616 1.39 -9.48 -4.32
N GLU A 617 2.59 -9.06 -3.92
CA GLU A 617 2.78 -7.98 -2.94
C GLU A 617 3.33 -6.72 -3.62
N ALA A 618 2.77 -5.57 -3.29
CA ALA A 618 3.31 -4.26 -3.66
C ALA A 618 3.68 -3.45 -2.42
N THR A 619 4.74 -2.65 -2.46
CA THR A 619 5.19 -1.86 -1.29
C THR A 619 5.30 -0.38 -1.62
N ILE A 620 4.70 0.45 -0.77
CA ILE A 620 4.88 1.90 -0.76
C ILE A 620 5.85 2.22 0.38
N GLU A 621 7.02 2.76 0.03
CA GLU A 621 8.00 3.14 1.04
C GLU A 621 7.54 4.35 1.85
N ALA A 622 7.79 4.33 3.15
CA ALA A 622 7.53 5.49 3.98
C ALA A 622 8.50 6.60 3.60
N ASP A 623 7.96 7.76 3.23
CA ASP A 623 8.71 8.99 3.01
C ASP A 623 9.59 9.26 4.24
N MET A 624 10.86 8.88 4.18
CA MET A 624 11.82 9.20 5.23
C MET A 624 12.08 10.69 5.13
N ALA A 625 11.27 11.49 5.83
CA ALA A 625 11.48 12.92 5.99
C ALA A 625 12.97 13.15 6.29
N ALA A 626 13.66 13.78 5.34
CA ALA A 626 15.10 13.97 5.40
C ALA A 626 15.48 14.50 6.78
N GLU A 627 16.28 13.74 7.53
CA GLU A 627 16.80 14.22 8.81
C GLU A 627 17.40 15.61 8.57
N PRO A 628 17.05 16.63 9.39
CA PRO A 628 17.55 17.97 9.19
C PRO A 628 19.07 17.90 9.18
N ALA A 629 19.67 18.29 8.04
CA ALA A 629 21.10 18.28 7.86
C ALA A 629 21.77 18.93 9.08
N PRO A 630 22.78 18.27 9.70
CA PRO A 630 23.40 18.78 10.91
C PRO A 630 23.91 20.19 10.64
N GLU A 631 23.53 21.14 11.51
CA GLU A 631 23.94 22.53 11.39
C GLU A 631 25.46 22.61 11.12
N PRO A 632 25.90 23.44 10.15
CA PRO A 632 27.30 23.53 9.82
C PRO A 632 28.10 23.92 11.06
N VAL A 633 29.01 23.03 11.48
CA VAL A 633 29.92 23.26 12.59
C VAL A 633 30.71 24.54 12.29
N LYS A 634 30.42 25.62 13.02
CA LYS A 634 31.19 26.86 12.96
C LYS A 634 32.67 26.55 13.16
N ALA A 635 33.46 26.79 12.11
CA ALA A 635 34.91 26.72 12.19
C ALA A 635 35.43 27.68 13.29
N PRO A 636 36.46 27.28 14.06
CA PRO A 636 37.00 28.12 15.11
C PRO A 636 37.61 29.39 14.51
N GLU A 637 37.11 30.55 14.94
CA GLU A 637 37.63 31.85 14.55
C GLU A 637 39.12 31.95 14.91
N THR A 638 39.94 32.16 13.89
CA THR A 638 41.37 32.46 14.05
C THR A 638 41.51 33.91 14.50
N SER A 639 41.98 34.07 15.74
CA SER A 639 42.35 35.36 16.34
C SER A 639 43.40 36.08 15.48
N VAL A 640 43.04 37.24 14.92
CA VAL A 640 43.98 38.18 14.31
C VAL A 640 44.15 39.39 15.24
N GLU A 641 45.39 39.67 15.63
CA GLU A 641 45.79 40.86 16.41
C GLU A 641 45.50 42.18 15.66
N PRO A 642 45.19 43.28 16.37
CA PRO A 642 44.76 44.53 15.76
C PRO A 642 45.95 45.42 15.36
N ALA A 643 45.84 46.08 14.21
CA ALA A 643 46.64 47.25 13.85
C ALA A 643 45.74 48.50 13.80
N PRO A 644 46.28 49.71 14.10
CA PRO A 644 45.49 50.82 14.62
C PRO A 644 44.84 51.70 13.54
N ALA A 645 43.82 52.40 14.01
CA ALA A 645 42.89 53.28 13.30
C ALA A 645 43.52 54.47 12.54
N ALA A 646 42.84 54.88 11.47
CA ALA A 646 42.86 56.23 10.93
C ALA A 646 41.50 56.61 10.30
N GLU A 647 40.83 57.54 10.99
CA GLU A 647 39.93 58.64 10.58
C GLU A 647 38.86 58.46 9.47
N GLU A 648 37.61 58.75 9.88
CA GLU A 648 36.42 59.00 9.04
C GLU A 648 36.53 60.29 8.18
N PRO A 649 35.62 60.50 7.20
CA PRO A 649 34.41 61.26 7.54
C PRO A 649 33.09 60.81 6.85
N VAL A 650 32.02 60.83 7.67
CA VAL A 650 30.69 61.47 7.49
C VAL A 650 29.73 61.04 6.36
N ALA A 651 28.67 60.35 6.81
CA ALA A 651 27.21 60.50 6.61
C ALA A 651 26.55 60.58 5.21
N GLU A 652 25.51 59.76 5.04
CA GLU A 652 24.10 60.21 4.90
C GLU A 652 23.11 59.06 5.15
N GLU A 653 22.18 59.26 6.11
CA GLU A 653 20.89 58.56 6.25
C GLU A 653 19.85 59.17 5.28
N PRO A 654 18.82 58.42 4.85
CA PRO A 654 17.50 58.47 5.53
C PRO A 654 16.78 57.10 5.46
N ALA A 655 15.63 56.81 6.07
CA ALA A 655 14.81 57.38 7.14
C ALA A 655 13.78 56.27 7.46
N ALA A 656 13.35 56.21 8.71
CA ALA A 656 12.28 55.34 9.18
C ALA A 656 10.89 55.91 8.84
N GLU A 657 9.91 55.02 8.67
CA GLU A 657 8.49 55.30 8.89
C GLU A 657 7.93 54.26 9.87
N GLU A 658 7.50 54.74 11.05
CA GLU A 658 6.35 54.17 11.78
C GLU A 658 5.10 55.02 11.43
N PRO A 659 3.87 54.51 11.62
CA PRO A 659 3.17 54.70 12.91
C PRO A 659 2.25 53.47 13.21
N MET A 660 1.44 53.31 14.28
CA MET A 660 0.96 54.14 15.36
C MET A 660 0.35 53.19 16.43
N VAL A 661 0.35 53.64 17.69
CA VAL A 661 -0.26 53.01 18.87
C VAL A 661 -1.74 53.36 18.99
N GLU A 662 -2.58 52.47 19.51
CA GLU A 662 -3.74 52.83 20.35
C GLU A 662 -4.07 51.72 21.38
N GLU A 663 -4.03 52.07 22.67
CA GLU A 663 -4.84 51.45 23.73
C GLU A 663 -6.15 52.27 23.89
N PRO A 664 -7.19 51.75 24.57
CA PRO A 664 -7.32 52.19 25.99
C PRO A 664 -7.96 51.18 26.98
N MET A 665 -7.48 51.33 28.23
CA MET A 665 -8.16 51.32 29.55
C MET A 665 -9.09 50.19 30.02
N ALA A 666 -8.78 49.80 31.26
CA ALA A 666 -9.51 48.96 32.21
C ALA A 666 -10.78 49.59 32.80
N GLU A 667 -11.66 48.72 33.33
CA GLU A 667 -12.52 49.03 34.48
C GLU A 667 -12.66 47.77 35.36
N GLU A 668 -12.26 47.89 36.64
CA GLU A 668 -12.47 46.93 37.71
C GLU A 668 -13.93 46.94 38.17
N THR A 669 -14.48 45.80 38.60
CA THR A 669 -15.35 45.76 39.79
C THR A 669 -15.27 44.38 40.45
N GLU A 670 -15.17 44.43 41.76
CA GLU A 670 -14.87 43.39 42.73
C GLU A 670 -16.18 42.74 43.26
N VAL A 671 -16.03 41.56 43.90
CA VAL A 671 -16.71 41.12 45.15
C VAL A 671 -17.47 39.76 45.10
N GLU A 672 -16.97 38.87 45.96
CA GLU A 672 -17.59 37.77 46.74
C GLU A 672 -17.86 36.39 46.14
N GLU A 673 -17.02 35.43 46.56
CA GLU A 673 -17.36 34.02 46.75
C GLU A 673 -18.43 33.84 47.84
N PRO A 674 -19.29 32.82 47.68
CA PRO A 674 -19.73 32.01 48.80
C PRO A 674 -19.23 30.57 48.66
N VAL A 675 -18.61 30.10 49.74
CA VAL A 675 -18.36 28.69 50.03
C VAL A 675 -19.71 28.01 50.31
N GLU A 676 -20.04 26.95 49.58
CA GLU A 676 -21.01 25.95 50.03
C GLU A 676 -20.47 24.54 49.80
N GLU A 677 -20.44 23.77 50.88
CA GLU A 677 -19.95 22.40 50.98
C GLU A 677 -20.84 21.44 50.16
N THR A 678 -20.25 20.75 49.19
CA THR A 678 -20.79 19.49 48.68
C THR A 678 -19.97 18.33 49.26
N LYS A 679 -20.69 17.42 49.90
CA LYS A 679 -20.16 16.20 50.51
C LYS A 679 -19.70 15.24 49.43
N GLU A 680 -18.42 14.87 49.44
CA GLU A 680 -17.96 13.63 48.82
C GLU A 680 -18.42 12.45 49.69
N GLU A 681 -19.27 11.59 49.12
CA GLU A 681 -19.39 10.22 49.59
C GLU A 681 -18.18 9.43 49.11
N THR A 682 -17.24 9.17 50.02
CA THR A 682 -16.20 8.17 49.82
C THR A 682 -16.86 6.78 49.82
N GLY A 683 -17.17 6.25 48.63
CA GLY A 683 -17.43 4.83 48.43
C GLY A 683 -16.13 4.06 48.63
N GLY A 684 -16.02 3.32 49.72
CA GLY A 684 -14.87 2.46 49.99
C GLY A 684 -14.82 1.27 49.03
N ILE A 685 -13.63 1.00 48.49
CA ILE A 685 -13.32 -0.16 47.65
C ILE A 685 -13.42 -1.43 48.52
N PRO A 686 -14.31 -2.39 48.22
CA PRO A 686 -14.38 -3.66 48.94
C PRO A 686 -13.19 -4.56 48.56
N GLY A 687 -12.25 -4.80 49.49
CA GLY A 687 -11.20 -5.82 49.35
C GLY A 687 -9.76 -5.35 49.54
N PHE A 688 -9.48 -4.04 49.56
CA PHE A 688 -8.13 -3.50 49.82
C PHE A 688 -7.99 -3.02 51.27
N GLU A 689 -7.82 -3.94 52.22
CA GLU A 689 -7.43 -3.59 53.60
C GLU A 689 -5.91 -3.71 53.81
N ALA A 690 -5.12 -2.71 53.39
CA ALA A 690 -3.79 -2.45 53.96
C ALA A 690 -3.27 -1.03 53.68
N VAL A 691 -3.16 -0.27 54.76
CA VAL A 691 -2.51 1.04 54.98
C VAL A 691 -1.50 1.51 53.91
N PHE A 692 -1.88 2.53 53.12
CA PHE A 692 -0.91 3.45 52.50
C PHE A 692 -0.80 4.73 53.32
N ALA A 693 0.37 4.93 53.92
CA ALA A 693 0.74 6.19 54.52
C ALA A 693 1.07 7.20 53.41
N ILE A 694 0.22 8.21 53.25
CA ILE A 694 0.52 9.40 52.46
C ILE A 694 1.67 10.13 53.16
N THR A 695 2.84 10.17 52.51
CA THR A 695 3.91 11.11 52.85
C THR A 695 4.12 12.05 51.69
N GLY A 696 3.48 13.21 51.75
CA GLY A 696 3.97 14.39 51.06
C GLY A 696 5.25 14.88 51.72
N LEU A 697 6.27 15.20 50.92
CA LEU A 697 7.39 16.01 51.38
C LEU A 697 8.05 16.76 50.22
N LEU A 698 7.72 18.06 50.18
CA LEU A 698 8.51 19.14 49.58
C LEU A 698 9.98 19.04 50.03
N ALA A 699 10.93 19.11 49.09
CA ALA A 699 12.32 19.40 49.40
C ALA A 699 12.94 20.38 48.37
N VAL A 700 12.92 21.65 48.75
CA VAL A 700 13.81 22.70 48.23
C VAL A 700 15.24 22.39 48.65
N SER A 701 16.20 22.39 47.73
CA SER A 701 17.56 22.92 48.01
C SER A 701 18.36 23.20 46.73
N TYR A 702 18.54 24.49 46.41
CA TYR A 702 19.66 24.96 45.59
C TYR A 702 20.77 25.47 46.52
N LEU A 703 22.00 25.07 46.21
CA LEU A 703 23.18 25.10 47.06
C LEU A 703 23.84 26.49 47.11
N VAL A 704 24.34 26.80 48.30
CA VAL A 704 25.09 27.99 48.71
C VAL A 704 26.44 28.13 47.98
N LEU A 705 26.76 29.33 47.49
CA LEU A 705 28.15 29.79 47.35
C LEU A 705 28.32 31.26 47.79
N ARG A 706 29.17 31.43 48.81
CA ARG A 706 29.60 32.68 49.46
C ARG A 706 30.43 33.59 48.55
N LYS A 707 30.29 34.92 48.73
CA LYS A 707 31.34 35.91 49.10
C LYS A 707 30.68 37.31 49.21
N ARG A 708 30.73 37.99 50.38
CA ARG A 708 31.62 39.14 50.73
C ARG A 708 31.66 40.19 49.61
N GLU A 709 31.26 41.45 49.76
CA GLU A 709 31.12 42.37 50.90
C GLU A 709 29.80 43.14 50.86
#